data_AF-A0A3C0W776-F1
#
_entry.id   AF-A0A3C0W776-F1
#
_cell.length_a   1.000
_cell.length_b   1.000
_cell.length_c   1.000
_cell.angle_alpha   90.00
_cell.angle_beta   90.00
_cell.angle_gamma   90.00
#
_symmetry.space_group_name_H-M   'P 1'
#
loop_
_entity.id
_entity.type
_entity.pdbx_description
1 polymer ?
#
loop_
_entity_poly.entity_id
_entity_poly.type
_entity_poly.pdbx_seq_one_letter_code
_entity_poly.pdbx_strand_id
1 'polypeptide(L)'
;MLGVVFLALAMGLSAQTPPPIPMECPDLSETERQEIQTLAGAGGLDTDAAHYAAAYCVAHAEARRRLEIQNRDAIGPQEEPGPPPPPPPDSVAALMQRLQAEEAETFAGMWWQHQPDYRMIVAFTRDAEATLRQYTADPLFEARLRPGPTEAEMLAEQARLYDALSAHGAVSVMSGPDIMTGRIEAHVSGDIERIEAARASGALQIADFVDLIGPPPLRFATPPPPPADIANPVRAFPRARHRYIGVEPAILRTGRIVLEDGCLRLEGERRNLVILWPEQAALDLSTEPGAVRVFDRMSGAAIRAGETAVLGGASGPAGETEPAIDEDPACPGPYYRVTSASSYAEFEAARLEQDAERIARERNVSLAEARREVAARRSRDAQLRALAERLEQDHPDAFGEAWVIDGRAQVYLVPGRIAEPDALVPPDLRPFVVFDEARAAKAPLQAQVDRLVEAMEAAGLDAMATANPIQGRVTVNAPDIPALSAAVTRGDVVLPDHVALVGSGALPFGGYVEGAMEAEDRLNEAAPDLARMRTLIEATPIRAIHAGGEADGPDMRPSRASSLQIARDLVGLGFTADEVARLKAAGADPVRAWVDENGFATPASRAILSDAVVVAEVIAVDPRDPDQDGFRSTVRFRVVEPLKGELAPDEPFAVRFVSGFDPDGAFHHGAGDPAVLPGLQGFDPGSRWLLTLTQGFYARQARFAGGSPRPSVYATFREPAKVVGDNVEPTYFGEPERSLDALRREIAPVQAAVHGHGGR
;
A
#
# COMPACT_ATOMS: atom_id res chain seq x y z
N MET A 1 -12.72 -5.77 13.61
CA MET A 1 -13.25 -6.33 12.34
C MET A 1 -14.34 -5.41 11.81
N LEU A 2 -13.92 -4.47 10.96
CA LEU A 2 -14.67 -3.78 9.90
C LEU A 2 -13.61 -2.84 9.31
N GLY A 3 -12.67 -3.44 8.57
CA GLY A 3 -11.64 -2.71 7.87
C GLY A 3 -12.27 -2.06 6.64
N VAL A 4 -12.60 -0.78 6.77
CA VAL A 4 -12.92 0.05 5.62
C VAL A 4 -11.61 0.24 4.85
N VAL A 5 -11.46 -0.50 3.76
CA VAL A 5 -10.42 -0.29 2.77
C VAL A 5 -10.66 1.08 2.13
N PHE A 6 -9.94 2.10 2.60
CA PHE A 6 -9.86 3.38 1.90
C PHE A 6 -9.01 3.19 0.64
N LEU A 7 -9.68 2.99 -0.50
CA LEU A 7 -9.06 3.12 -1.81
C LEU A 7 -8.91 4.63 -2.08
N ALA A 8 -7.71 5.18 -1.86
CA ALA A 8 -7.39 6.56 -2.21
C ALA A 8 -7.37 6.69 -3.74
N LEU A 9 -8.48 7.16 -4.32
CA LEU A 9 -8.52 7.70 -5.68
C LEU A 9 -7.91 9.10 -5.66
N ALA A 10 -6.82 9.28 -6.40
CA ALA A 10 -6.19 10.57 -6.62
C ALA A 10 -7.14 11.51 -7.37
N MET A 11 -7.58 12.58 -6.70
CA MET A 11 -8.27 13.71 -7.34
C MET A 11 -7.24 14.80 -7.69
N GLY A 12 -7.06 15.05 -8.99
CA GLY A 12 -6.37 16.24 -9.48
C GLY A 12 -7.29 17.46 -9.39
N LEU A 13 -6.92 18.45 -8.58
CA LEU A 13 -7.60 19.74 -8.52
C LEU A 13 -7.20 20.60 -9.74
N SER A 14 -8.02 20.57 -10.79
CA SER A 14 -8.31 21.80 -11.53
C SER A 14 -9.59 22.39 -10.93
N ALA A 15 -9.58 23.67 -10.59
CA ALA A 15 -10.77 24.37 -10.08
C ALA A 15 -11.89 24.35 -11.14
N GLN A 16 -12.71 23.31 -11.10
CA GLN A 16 -13.99 23.21 -11.79
C GLN A 16 -14.97 22.63 -10.80
N THR A 17 -16.12 23.28 -10.68
CA THR A 17 -17.23 22.89 -9.81
C THR A 17 -17.51 21.40 -9.99
N PRO A 18 -17.50 20.56 -8.94
CA PRO A 18 -17.78 19.15 -9.09
C PRO A 18 -19.16 18.92 -9.69
N PRO A 19 -19.38 17.79 -10.37
CA PRO A 19 -20.67 17.48 -10.96
C PRO A 19 -21.76 17.46 -9.88
N PRO A 20 -22.99 17.88 -10.23
CA PRO A 20 -24.08 17.88 -9.27
C PRO A 20 -24.37 16.45 -8.82
N ILE A 21 -24.42 16.24 -7.50
CA ILE A 21 -24.86 14.99 -6.88
C ILE A 21 -26.29 14.69 -7.34
N PRO A 22 -26.57 13.52 -7.94
CA PRO A 22 -27.93 13.12 -8.27
C PRO A 22 -28.75 13.03 -6.97
N MET A 23 -29.82 13.83 -6.85
CA MET A 23 -30.64 13.87 -5.64
C MET A 23 -32.13 13.72 -5.97
N GLU A 24 -32.72 12.60 -5.54
CA GLU A 24 -34.17 12.37 -5.52
C GLU A 24 -34.69 12.53 -4.08
N CYS A 25 -34.44 13.70 -3.48
CA CYS A 25 -34.82 14.01 -2.10
C CYS A 25 -36.02 14.99 -2.10
N PRO A 26 -37.26 14.49 -2.06
CA PRO A 26 -38.47 15.32 -2.16
C PRO A 26 -38.66 16.26 -0.97
N ASP A 27 -38.10 15.93 0.18
CA ASP A 27 -38.29 16.66 1.44
C ASP A 27 -37.31 17.83 1.63
N LEU A 28 -36.29 17.96 0.78
CA LEU A 28 -35.36 19.10 0.81
C LEU A 28 -35.93 20.30 0.04
N SER A 29 -35.69 21.51 0.53
CA SER A 29 -35.96 22.73 -0.22
C SER A 29 -34.98 22.90 -1.39
N GLU A 30 -35.34 23.74 -2.35
CA GLU A 30 -34.45 24.05 -3.48
C GLU A 30 -33.14 24.71 -3.02
N THR A 31 -33.22 25.54 -1.97
CA THR A 31 -32.05 26.18 -1.35
C THR A 31 -31.10 25.15 -0.74
N GLU A 32 -31.63 24.18 0.01
CA GLU A 32 -30.81 23.12 0.62
C GLU A 32 -30.18 22.20 -0.44
N ARG A 33 -30.93 21.86 -1.50
CA ARG A 33 -30.35 21.14 -2.65
C ARG A 33 -29.21 21.93 -3.29
N GLN A 34 -29.38 23.22 -3.50
CA GLN A 34 -28.34 24.07 -4.09
C GLN A 34 -27.11 24.22 -3.17
N GLU A 35 -27.32 24.29 -1.86
CA GLU A 35 -26.26 24.31 -0.85
C GLU A 35 -25.45 23.00 -0.87
N ILE A 36 -26.11 21.84 -0.88
CA ILE A 36 -25.47 20.52 -0.99
C ILE A 36 -24.63 20.45 -2.27
N GLN A 37 -25.15 20.92 -3.40
CA GLN A 37 -24.38 20.96 -4.65
C GLN A 37 -23.16 21.87 -4.60
N THR A 38 -23.28 23.00 -3.91
CA THR A 38 -22.18 23.94 -3.78
C THR A 38 -21.07 23.35 -2.90
N LEU A 39 -21.44 22.69 -1.81
CA LEU A 39 -20.50 22.18 -0.81
C LEU A 39 -19.92 20.81 -1.14
N ALA A 40 -20.49 20.09 -2.12
CA ALA A 40 -19.89 18.86 -2.67
C ALA A 40 -18.43 19.05 -3.13
N GLY A 41 -18.05 20.28 -3.51
CA GLY A 41 -16.70 20.62 -3.98
C GLY A 41 -15.82 21.39 -3.01
N ALA A 42 -16.27 21.59 -1.77
CA ALA A 42 -15.55 22.39 -0.80
C ALA A 42 -14.27 21.71 -0.29
N GLY A 43 -14.18 20.38 -0.40
CA GLY A 43 -13.12 19.56 0.16
C GLY A 43 -13.33 19.27 1.66
N GLY A 44 -12.70 18.20 2.16
CA GLY A 44 -12.77 17.82 3.58
C GLY A 44 -14.19 17.45 4.05
N LEU A 45 -14.48 17.72 5.33
CA LEU A 45 -15.73 17.34 5.99
C LEU A 45 -16.99 17.91 5.31
N ASP A 46 -16.88 19.06 4.65
CA ASP A 46 -18.02 19.67 3.94
C ASP A 46 -18.38 18.90 2.66
N THR A 47 -17.39 18.29 1.98
CA THR A 47 -17.64 17.36 0.86
C THR A 47 -18.28 16.08 1.38
N ASP A 48 -17.77 15.50 2.45
CA ASP A 48 -18.34 14.28 3.05
C ASP A 48 -19.77 14.51 3.53
N ALA A 49 -20.02 15.65 4.18
CA ALA A 49 -21.35 16.07 4.60
C ALA A 49 -22.30 16.29 3.42
N ALA A 50 -21.84 16.81 2.28
CA ALA A 50 -22.66 16.94 1.08
C ALA A 50 -23.04 15.57 0.48
N HIS A 51 -22.10 14.63 0.41
CA HIS A 51 -22.39 13.26 -0.03
C HIS A 51 -23.33 12.52 0.93
N TYR A 52 -23.10 12.67 2.23
CA TYR A 52 -23.97 12.13 3.26
C TYR A 52 -25.38 12.74 3.18
N ALA A 53 -25.48 14.06 3.02
CA ALA A 53 -26.75 14.78 2.86
C ALA A 53 -27.58 14.24 1.70
N ALA A 54 -26.92 14.00 0.55
CA ALA A 54 -27.57 13.42 -0.62
C ALA A 54 -28.00 11.96 -0.41
N ALA A 55 -27.18 11.15 0.26
CA ALA A 55 -27.47 9.74 0.51
C ALA A 55 -28.65 9.54 1.48
N TYR A 56 -28.79 10.41 2.49
CA TYR A 56 -29.80 10.29 3.55
C TYR A 56 -30.94 11.32 3.43
N CYS A 57 -30.95 12.13 2.38
CA CYS A 57 -31.93 13.18 2.13
C CYS A 57 -32.13 14.14 3.31
N VAL A 58 -31.04 14.69 3.83
CA VAL A 58 -31.02 15.70 4.90
C VAL A 58 -30.28 16.96 4.45
N ALA A 59 -30.52 18.10 5.11
CA ALA A 59 -29.78 19.32 4.84
C ALA A 59 -28.28 19.13 5.14
N HIS A 60 -27.40 19.87 4.43
CA HIS A 60 -25.95 19.79 4.62
C HIS A 60 -25.53 20.01 6.08
N ALA A 61 -26.09 21.02 6.74
CA ALA A 61 -25.82 21.30 8.15
C ALA A 61 -26.17 20.13 9.08
N GLU A 62 -27.26 19.41 8.79
CA GLU A 62 -27.64 18.24 9.57
C GLU A 62 -26.75 17.04 9.24
N ALA A 63 -26.37 16.83 7.98
CA ALA A 63 -25.38 15.80 7.62
C ALA A 63 -24.04 16.03 8.31
N ARG A 64 -23.57 17.28 8.33
CA ARG A 64 -22.35 17.68 9.02
C ARG A 64 -22.45 17.43 10.53
N ARG A 65 -23.56 17.84 11.17
CA ARG A 65 -23.83 17.54 12.58
C ARG A 65 -23.78 16.03 12.85
N ARG A 66 -24.37 15.20 11.98
CA ARG A 66 -24.37 13.73 12.12
C ARG A 66 -22.97 13.14 12.00
N LEU A 67 -22.19 13.60 11.02
CA LEU A 67 -20.80 13.17 10.85
C LEU A 67 -19.93 13.60 12.03
N GLU A 68 -20.10 14.82 12.54
CA GLU A 68 -19.42 15.29 13.75
C GLU A 68 -19.76 14.40 14.97
N ILE A 69 -21.02 13.97 15.11
CA ILE A 69 -21.44 13.03 16.16
C ILE A 69 -20.83 11.64 15.98
N GLN A 70 -20.81 11.08 14.76
CA GLN A 70 -20.22 9.75 14.47
C GLN A 70 -18.70 9.76 14.68
N ASN A 71 -18.07 10.82 14.20
CA ASN A 71 -16.63 10.97 14.25
C ASN A 71 -16.14 11.34 15.65
N ARG A 72 -16.99 11.88 16.53
CA ARG A 72 -16.65 12.16 17.95
C ARG A 72 -16.03 10.95 18.65
N ASP A 73 -16.47 9.73 18.30
CA ASP A 73 -16.08 8.50 18.99
C ASP A 73 -15.20 7.55 18.14
N ALA A 74 -15.23 7.67 16.80
CA ALA A 74 -14.46 6.80 15.91
C ALA A 74 -13.02 7.30 15.70
N ILE A 75 -12.82 8.62 15.81
CA ILE A 75 -11.58 9.29 15.46
C ILE A 75 -11.42 10.39 16.51
N GLY A 76 -10.23 10.59 17.08
CA GLY A 76 -9.93 11.91 17.64
C GLY A 76 -10.26 13.00 16.60
N PRO A 77 -10.37 14.28 16.95
CA PRO A 77 -10.67 15.33 15.95
C PRO A 77 -9.89 15.05 14.65
N GLN A 78 -10.60 14.76 13.54
CA GLN A 78 -10.06 14.25 12.26
C GLN A 78 -8.96 15.13 11.62
N GLU A 79 -8.69 16.25 12.27
CA GLU A 79 -7.64 17.17 11.93
C GLU A 79 -6.28 16.75 12.53
N GLU A 80 -6.17 15.61 13.22
CA GLU A 80 -4.94 15.16 13.89
C GLU A 80 -4.69 13.65 13.67
N PRO A 81 -3.59 13.21 13.01
CA PRO A 81 -3.19 11.80 12.99
C PRO A 81 -2.84 11.38 14.40
N GLY A 82 -2.98 10.12 14.76
CA GLY A 82 -2.68 9.58 16.10
C GLY A 82 -3.75 8.61 16.57
N PRO A 83 -3.46 7.74 17.56
CA PRO A 83 -4.50 6.92 18.15
C PRO A 83 -5.58 7.85 18.74
N PRO A 84 -6.88 7.55 18.54
CA PRO A 84 -7.95 8.36 19.11
C PRO A 84 -7.74 8.49 20.62
N PRO A 85 -7.98 9.67 21.23
CA PRO A 85 -7.97 9.81 22.68
C PRO A 85 -8.92 8.75 23.27
N PRO A 86 -8.64 8.21 24.48
CA PRO A 86 -9.55 7.26 25.12
C PRO A 86 -10.93 7.92 25.15
N PRO A 87 -11.95 7.24 24.61
CA PRO A 87 -13.19 7.92 24.32
C PRO A 87 -13.83 8.27 25.68
N PRO A 88 -14.52 9.43 25.79
CA PRO A 88 -15.17 9.83 27.03
C PRO A 88 -15.99 8.69 27.67
N PRO A 89 -16.15 8.62 29.01
CA PRO A 89 -16.89 7.53 29.66
C PRO A 89 -18.33 7.33 29.16
N ASP A 90 -18.89 8.36 28.50
CA ASP A 90 -20.21 8.45 27.88
C ASP A 90 -20.19 8.43 26.34
N SER A 91 -19.03 8.17 25.73
CA SER A 91 -18.91 7.91 24.28
C SER A 91 -19.69 6.65 23.87
N VAL A 92 -20.07 6.57 22.59
CA VAL A 92 -20.70 5.37 22.02
C VAL A 92 -19.82 4.13 22.27
N ALA A 93 -18.51 4.23 22.07
CA ALA A 93 -17.58 3.12 22.24
C ALA A 93 -17.45 2.68 23.72
N ALA A 94 -17.27 3.63 24.66
CA ALA A 94 -17.18 3.30 26.08
C ALA A 94 -18.49 2.78 26.64
N LEU A 95 -19.63 3.34 26.20
CA LEU A 95 -20.95 2.86 26.58
C LEU A 95 -21.17 1.43 26.07
N MET A 96 -20.86 1.16 24.80
CA MET A 96 -20.94 -0.18 24.22
C MET A 96 -20.11 -1.19 25.01
N GLN A 97 -18.84 -0.86 25.31
CA GLN A 97 -17.95 -1.74 26.07
C GLN A 97 -18.50 -2.04 27.47
N ARG A 98 -19.03 -1.04 28.18
CA ARG A 98 -19.64 -1.23 29.50
C ARG A 98 -20.89 -2.08 29.45
N LEU A 99 -21.78 -1.83 28.48
CA LEU A 99 -23.00 -2.63 28.32
C LEU A 99 -22.69 -4.08 27.94
N GLN A 100 -21.68 -4.33 27.12
CA GLN A 100 -21.21 -5.68 26.82
C GLN A 100 -20.66 -6.40 28.06
N ALA A 101 -20.00 -5.68 28.97
CA ALA A 101 -19.41 -6.26 30.17
C ALA A 101 -20.42 -6.46 31.31
N GLU A 102 -21.28 -5.47 31.56
CA GLU A 102 -22.17 -5.41 32.71
C GLU A 102 -23.58 -5.96 32.41
N GLU A 103 -24.03 -5.88 31.15
CA GLU A 103 -25.40 -6.22 30.73
C GLU A 103 -25.47 -7.33 29.67
N ALA A 104 -24.46 -8.20 29.55
CA ALA A 104 -24.35 -9.25 28.52
C ALA A 104 -25.61 -10.13 28.34
N GLU A 105 -26.35 -10.35 29.44
CA GLU A 105 -27.57 -11.19 29.49
C GLU A 105 -28.81 -10.50 28.89
N THR A 106 -28.77 -9.19 28.66
CA THR A 106 -29.90 -8.42 28.13
C THR A 106 -29.51 -7.53 26.96
N PHE A 107 -28.25 -7.14 26.83
CA PHE A 107 -27.77 -6.25 25.80
C PHE A 107 -27.87 -6.89 24.42
N ALA A 108 -28.51 -6.19 23.50
CA ALA A 108 -28.84 -6.64 22.16
C ALA A 108 -28.19 -5.72 21.10
N GLY A 109 -27.07 -5.08 21.44
CA GLY A 109 -26.24 -4.30 20.53
C GLY A 109 -26.72 -2.86 20.30
N MET A 110 -25.95 -2.14 19.48
CA MET A 110 -26.10 -0.71 19.22
C MET A 110 -26.01 -0.38 17.73
N TRP A 111 -26.77 0.63 17.26
CA TRP A 111 -26.68 1.11 15.88
C TRP A 111 -27.13 2.57 15.71
N TRP A 112 -26.64 3.22 14.66
CA TRP A 112 -27.13 4.54 14.26
C TRP A 112 -28.49 4.44 13.56
N GLN A 113 -29.51 5.07 14.12
CA GLN A 113 -30.79 5.28 13.47
C GLN A 113 -30.75 6.61 12.73
N HIS A 114 -30.88 6.59 11.40
CA HIS A 114 -30.82 7.81 10.57
C HIS A 114 -32.16 8.52 10.42
N GLN A 115 -33.27 7.79 10.54
CA GLN A 115 -34.65 8.28 10.39
C GLN A 115 -35.60 7.60 11.40
N PRO A 116 -36.69 8.25 11.85
CA PRO A 116 -37.07 9.63 11.54
C PRO A 116 -36.17 10.68 12.21
N ASP A 117 -35.65 10.42 13.41
CA ASP A 117 -34.63 11.27 14.04
C ASP A 117 -33.29 10.53 14.13
N TYR A 118 -32.22 11.31 14.06
CA TYR A 118 -30.86 10.82 14.17
C TYR A 118 -30.46 10.55 15.61
N ARG A 119 -30.16 9.30 15.94
CA ARG A 119 -29.86 8.85 17.31
C ARG A 119 -29.12 7.52 17.32
N MET A 120 -28.43 7.23 18.42
CA MET A 120 -27.88 5.92 18.73
C MET A 120 -28.95 5.07 19.39
N ILE A 121 -29.28 3.92 18.82
CA ILE A 121 -30.18 2.96 19.44
C ILE A 121 -29.35 2.01 20.29
N VAL A 122 -29.80 1.80 21.52
CA VAL A 122 -29.23 0.83 22.45
C VAL A 122 -30.29 -0.21 22.72
N ALA A 123 -30.13 -1.39 22.13
CA ALA A 123 -31.14 -2.43 22.22
C ALA A 123 -30.91 -3.35 23.41
N PHE A 124 -32.01 -3.76 24.05
CA PHE A 124 -32.02 -4.80 25.08
C PHE A 124 -33.16 -5.78 24.83
N THR A 125 -32.99 -7.03 25.22
CA THR A 125 -34.00 -8.09 25.11
C THR A 125 -35.16 -7.92 26.10
N ARG A 126 -34.93 -7.16 27.18
CA ARG A 126 -35.90 -6.78 28.22
C ARG A 126 -35.46 -5.51 28.95
N ASP A 127 -36.38 -4.85 29.64
CA ASP A 127 -36.14 -3.72 30.56
C ASP A 127 -35.32 -2.53 30.02
N ALA A 128 -35.29 -2.36 28.68
CA ALA A 128 -34.39 -1.46 27.95
C ALA A 128 -34.27 -0.05 28.54
N GLU A 129 -35.41 0.64 28.76
CA GLU A 129 -35.41 2.01 29.29
C GLU A 129 -34.91 2.10 30.74
N ALA A 130 -35.18 1.09 31.57
CA ALA A 130 -34.74 1.05 32.96
C ALA A 130 -33.24 0.78 33.04
N THR A 131 -32.72 -0.08 32.17
CA THR A 131 -31.29 -0.38 32.08
C THR A 131 -30.51 0.81 31.55
N LEU A 132 -30.85 1.36 30.38
CA LEU A 132 -30.08 2.45 29.75
C LEU A 132 -29.95 3.69 30.66
N ARG A 133 -31.01 4.04 31.41
CA ARG A 133 -31.01 5.18 32.35
C ARG A 133 -29.96 5.08 33.46
N GLN A 134 -29.43 3.90 33.74
CA GLN A 134 -28.35 3.71 34.71
C GLN A 134 -26.97 4.09 34.13
N TYR A 135 -26.84 4.08 32.81
CA TYR A 135 -25.57 4.30 32.11
C TYR A 135 -25.46 5.71 31.51
N THR A 136 -26.55 6.27 31.00
CA THR A 136 -26.56 7.61 30.41
C THR A 136 -27.93 8.29 30.52
N ALA A 137 -27.91 9.62 30.52
CA ALA A 137 -29.09 10.48 30.39
C ALA A 137 -29.03 11.35 29.11
N ASP A 138 -28.05 11.10 28.23
CA ASP A 138 -27.89 11.85 26.99
C ASP A 138 -29.00 11.46 25.99
N PRO A 139 -29.79 12.44 25.49
CA PRO A 139 -30.88 12.20 24.54
C PRO A 139 -30.43 11.65 23.18
N LEU A 140 -29.12 11.62 22.89
CA LEU A 140 -28.58 10.93 21.72
C LEU A 140 -28.85 9.42 21.76
N PHE A 141 -28.94 8.83 22.94
CA PHE A 141 -29.14 7.39 23.13
C PHE A 141 -30.61 7.08 23.42
N GLU A 142 -31.20 6.21 22.61
CA GLU A 142 -32.56 5.72 22.79
C GLU A 142 -32.54 4.23 23.13
N ALA A 143 -33.16 3.87 24.24
CA ALA A 143 -33.35 2.47 24.61
C ALA A 143 -34.40 1.83 23.71
N ARG A 144 -34.10 0.63 23.19
CA ARG A 144 -35.06 -0.13 22.38
C ARG A 144 -35.23 -1.54 22.89
N LEU A 145 -36.48 -1.97 23.05
CA LEU A 145 -36.79 -3.37 23.29
C LEU A 145 -36.66 -4.14 21.97
N ARG A 146 -35.70 -5.08 21.91
CA ARG A 146 -35.49 -5.99 20.78
C ARG A 146 -35.55 -7.43 21.28
N PRO A 147 -36.74 -8.06 21.31
CA PRO A 147 -36.87 -9.46 21.71
C PRO A 147 -36.07 -10.38 20.78
N GLY A 148 -35.55 -11.47 21.31
CA GLY A 148 -34.69 -12.40 20.55
C GLY A 148 -33.32 -12.55 21.21
N PRO A 149 -32.28 -12.91 20.44
CA PRO A 149 -30.96 -13.19 21.00
C PRO A 149 -30.25 -11.93 21.48
N THR A 150 -29.45 -12.03 22.53
CA THR A 150 -28.51 -10.98 22.93
C THR A 150 -27.39 -10.82 21.91
N GLU A 151 -26.62 -9.73 21.97
CA GLU A 151 -25.43 -9.58 21.14
C GLU A 151 -24.40 -10.68 21.44
N ALA A 152 -24.22 -11.03 22.72
CA ALA A 152 -23.33 -12.10 23.14
C ALA A 152 -23.75 -13.47 22.56
N GLU A 153 -25.05 -13.79 22.55
CA GLU A 153 -25.58 -15.00 21.94
C GLU A 153 -25.35 -15.04 20.43
N MET A 154 -25.56 -13.93 19.72
CA MET A 154 -25.29 -13.85 18.29
C MET A 154 -23.80 -14.01 17.96
N LEU A 155 -22.91 -13.37 18.72
CA LEU A 155 -21.46 -13.49 18.53
C LEU A 155 -20.97 -14.92 18.85
N ALA A 156 -21.50 -15.55 19.89
CA ALA A 156 -21.20 -16.94 20.22
C ALA A 156 -21.68 -17.91 19.13
N GLU A 157 -22.89 -17.69 18.58
CA GLU A 157 -23.41 -18.46 17.46
C GLU A 157 -22.57 -18.28 16.20
N GLN A 158 -22.20 -17.04 15.86
CA GLN A 158 -21.33 -16.73 14.73
C GLN A 158 -19.97 -17.43 14.85
N ALA A 159 -19.37 -17.43 16.04
CA ALA A 159 -18.06 -18.03 16.29
C ALA A 159 -18.03 -19.55 16.07
N ARG A 160 -19.15 -20.25 16.30
CA ARG A 160 -19.27 -21.71 16.07
C ARG A 160 -19.83 -22.07 14.70
N LEU A 161 -20.38 -21.11 13.96
CA LEU A 161 -21.15 -21.35 12.76
C LEU A 161 -20.30 -21.95 11.63
N TYR A 162 -19.07 -21.46 11.48
CA TYR A 162 -18.14 -21.96 10.47
C TYR A 162 -17.86 -23.47 10.66
N ASP A 163 -17.47 -23.90 11.86
CA ASP A 163 -17.17 -25.30 12.15
C ASP A 163 -18.40 -26.20 12.00
N ALA A 164 -19.55 -25.72 12.47
CA ALA A 164 -20.81 -26.44 12.36
C ALA A 164 -21.21 -26.67 10.90
N LEU A 165 -21.13 -25.66 10.05
CA LEU A 165 -21.50 -25.80 8.64
C LEU A 165 -20.46 -26.61 7.85
N SER A 166 -19.16 -26.44 8.16
CA SER A 166 -18.07 -27.17 7.49
C SER A 166 -18.16 -28.68 7.74
N ALA A 167 -18.51 -29.10 8.96
CA ALA A 167 -18.75 -30.51 9.29
C ALA A 167 -19.86 -31.18 8.45
N HIS A 168 -20.76 -30.38 7.87
CA HIS A 168 -21.89 -30.84 7.06
C HIS A 168 -21.73 -30.59 5.56
N GLY A 169 -20.57 -30.11 5.11
CA GLY A 169 -20.23 -29.97 3.69
C GLY A 169 -20.21 -28.55 3.15
N ALA A 170 -20.15 -27.53 4.02
CA ALA A 170 -19.80 -26.17 3.60
C ALA A 170 -18.31 -26.10 3.24
N VAL A 171 -18.00 -25.43 2.13
CA VAL A 171 -16.63 -25.18 1.65
C VAL A 171 -16.19 -23.76 2.00
N SER A 172 -17.13 -22.82 2.04
CA SER A 172 -16.90 -21.45 2.49
C SER A 172 -18.17 -20.92 3.15
N VAL A 173 -17.99 -20.15 4.23
CA VAL A 173 -19.05 -19.50 4.98
C VAL A 173 -18.65 -18.05 5.23
N MET A 174 -19.47 -17.12 4.76
CA MET A 174 -19.38 -15.72 5.13
C MET A 174 -20.62 -15.37 5.92
N SER A 175 -20.46 -14.98 7.19
CA SER A 175 -21.58 -14.69 8.07
C SER A 175 -21.44 -13.36 8.79
N GLY A 176 -22.54 -12.63 8.95
CA GLY A 176 -22.59 -11.37 9.70
C GLY A 176 -23.88 -11.26 10.53
N PRO A 177 -23.79 -10.78 11.78
CA PRO A 177 -24.98 -10.46 12.55
C PRO A 177 -25.62 -9.16 12.04
N ASP A 178 -26.92 -9.20 11.79
CA ASP A 178 -27.76 -8.01 11.71
C ASP A 178 -28.31 -7.71 13.10
N ILE A 179 -27.66 -6.78 13.79
CA ILE A 179 -28.01 -6.36 15.16
C ILE A 179 -29.41 -5.75 15.22
N MET A 180 -29.90 -5.13 14.14
CA MET A 180 -31.20 -4.48 14.11
C MET A 180 -32.33 -5.52 14.11
N THR A 181 -32.17 -6.60 13.35
CA THR A 181 -33.17 -7.67 13.25
C THR A 181 -32.94 -8.81 14.23
N GLY A 182 -31.74 -8.91 14.81
CA GLY A 182 -31.35 -9.99 15.70
C GLY A 182 -31.16 -11.32 14.98
N ARG A 183 -30.70 -11.28 13.73
CA ARG A 183 -30.46 -12.45 12.89
C ARG A 183 -29.01 -12.53 12.44
N ILE A 184 -28.55 -13.72 12.09
CA ILE A 184 -27.26 -13.94 11.47
C ILE A 184 -27.49 -14.41 10.04
N GLU A 185 -27.05 -13.61 9.08
CA GLU A 185 -27.03 -14.03 7.68
C GLU A 185 -25.75 -14.81 7.44
N ALA A 186 -25.88 -16.04 6.93
CA ALA A 186 -24.76 -16.92 6.64
C ALA A 186 -24.80 -17.34 5.17
N HIS A 187 -23.93 -16.74 4.36
CA HIS A 187 -23.72 -17.10 2.98
C HIS A 187 -22.85 -18.35 2.89
N VAL A 188 -23.40 -19.43 2.35
CA VAL A 188 -22.77 -20.75 2.37
C VAL A 188 -22.50 -21.24 0.95
N SER A 189 -21.23 -21.56 0.70
CA SER A 189 -20.77 -22.27 -0.50
C SER A 189 -20.65 -23.76 -0.20
N GLY A 190 -21.00 -24.62 -1.16
CA GLY A 190 -20.97 -26.08 -0.96
C GLY A 190 -22.32 -26.74 -1.25
N ASP A 191 -22.59 -27.85 -0.59
CA ASP A 191 -23.82 -28.62 -0.73
C ASP A 191 -24.91 -28.06 0.21
N ILE A 192 -25.51 -26.93 -0.17
CA ILE A 192 -26.54 -26.25 0.64
C ILE A 192 -27.75 -27.16 0.89
N GLU A 193 -28.11 -28.02 -0.06
CA GLU A 193 -29.24 -28.95 0.10
C GLU A 193 -28.97 -29.97 1.21
N ARG A 194 -27.74 -30.51 1.28
CA ARG A 194 -27.32 -31.40 2.37
C ARG A 194 -27.31 -30.68 3.72
N ILE A 195 -26.85 -29.44 3.76
CA ILE A 195 -26.80 -28.63 4.99
C ILE A 195 -28.23 -28.35 5.49
N GLU A 196 -29.13 -27.96 4.60
CA GLU A 196 -30.55 -27.74 4.94
C GLU A 196 -31.23 -29.05 5.38
N ALA A 197 -30.93 -30.18 4.74
CA ALA A 197 -31.43 -31.49 5.17
C ALA A 197 -30.87 -31.88 6.56
N ALA A 198 -29.61 -31.57 6.86
CA ALA A 198 -29.02 -31.79 8.18
C ALA A 198 -29.68 -30.91 9.25
N ARG A 199 -29.99 -29.66 8.92
CA ARG A 199 -30.76 -28.74 9.79
C ARG A 199 -32.16 -29.31 10.05
N ALA A 200 -32.90 -29.66 9.00
CA ALA A 200 -34.26 -30.17 9.09
C ALA A 200 -34.38 -31.50 9.86
N SER A 201 -33.35 -32.35 9.82
CA SER A 201 -33.29 -33.61 10.56
C SER A 201 -32.76 -33.47 12.00
N GLY A 202 -32.31 -32.27 12.39
CA GLY A 202 -31.69 -32.00 13.70
C GLY A 202 -30.26 -32.50 13.84
N ALA A 203 -29.64 -32.99 12.76
CA ALA A 203 -28.24 -33.41 12.73
C ALA A 203 -27.27 -32.22 12.76
N LEU A 204 -27.68 -31.07 12.23
CA LEU A 204 -26.99 -29.79 12.35
C LEU A 204 -27.73 -28.92 13.36
N GLN A 205 -27.07 -28.56 14.46
CA GLN A 205 -27.64 -27.69 15.49
C GLN A 205 -27.11 -26.26 15.35
N ILE A 206 -27.87 -25.44 14.63
CA ILE A 206 -27.68 -23.99 14.54
C ILE A 206 -28.90 -23.30 15.11
N ALA A 207 -28.73 -22.09 15.62
CA ALA A 207 -29.84 -21.34 16.20
C ALA A 207 -30.88 -20.93 15.13
N ASP A 208 -32.15 -20.80 15.53
CA ASP A 208 -33.25 -20.45 14.62
C ASP A 208 -33.16 -19.02 14.06
N PHE A 209 -32.34 -18.18 14.69
CA PHE A 209 -32.02 -16.83 14.22
C PHE A 209 -30.88 -16.81 13.17
N VAL A 210 -30.44 -17.97 12.68
CA VAL A 210 -29.49 -18.07 11.55
C VAL A 210 -30.24 -18.32 10.24
N ASP A 211 -30.01 -17.45 9.26
CA ASP A 211 -30.48 -17.57 7.89
C ASP A 211 -29.37 -18.11 6.99
N LEU A 212 -29.61 -19.25 6.36
CA LEU A 212 -28.67 -19.85 5.42
C LEU A 212 -28.97 -19.33 4.01
N ILE A 213 -27.96 -18.75 3.37
CA ILE A 213 -28.06 -18.14 2.05
C ILE A 213 -27.13 -18.88 1.10
N GLY A 214 -27.71 -19.73 0.25
CA GLY A 214 -26.99 -20.44 -0.79
C GLY A 214 -26.63 -19.56 -2.01
N PRO A 215 -25.87 -20.10 -2.98
CA PRO A 215 -25.45 -19.33 -4.14
C PRO A 215 -26.65 -19.01 -5.03
N PRO A 216 -26.72 -17.82 -5.67
CA PRO A 216 -27.87 -17.39 -6.46
C PRO A 216 -28.15 -18.39 -7.60
N PRO A 217 -29.40 -18.60 -8.04
CA PRO A 217 -29.67 -19.54 -9.12
C PRO A 217 -28.95 -19.14 -10.43
N LEU A 218 -28.55 -20.15 -11.22
CA LEU A 218 -27.92 -19.93 -12.53
C LEU A 218 -28.92 -19.27 -13.48
N ARG A 219 -28.50 -18.18 -14.14
CA ARG A 219 -29.38 -17.36 -15.00
C ARG A 219 -29.59 -17.97 -16.38
N PHE A 220 -28.61 -18.73 -16.87
CA PHE A 220 -28.63 -19.34 -18.19
C PHE A 220 -28.59 -20.87 -18.13
N ALA A 221 -29.33 -21.51 -19.05
CA ALA A 221 -29.32 -22.96 -19.22
C ALA A 221 -27.95 -23.44 -19.74
N THR A 222 -27.65 -24.72 -19.52
CA THR A 222 -26.49 -25.35 -20.14
C THR A 222 -26.64 -25.32 -21.67
N PRO A 223 -25.59 -24.99 -22.43
CA PRO A 223 -25.59 -25.12 -23.88
C PRO A 223 -26.01 -26.53 -24.33
N PRO A 224 -26.70 -26.66 -25.48
CA PRO A 224 -27.09 -27.97 -25.99
C PRO A 224 -25.85 -28.81 -26.33
N PRO A 225 -25.94 -30.16 -26.25
CA PRO A 225 -24.85 -31.03 -26.65
C PRO A 225 -24.53 -30.83 -28.15
N PRO A 226 -23.26 -31.03 -28.57
CA PRO A 226 -22.92 -30.94 -29.98
C PRO A 226 -23.70 -31.97 -30.82
N PRO A 227 -24.06 -31.66 -32.07
CA PRO A 227 -24.51 -32.63 -33.05
C PRO A 227 -23.55 -33.84 -33.15
N ALA A 228 -24.10 -35.03 -33.40
CA ALA A 228 -23.35 -36.29 -33.35
C ALA A 228 -22.19 -36.40 -34.36
N ASP A 229 -22.18 -35.55 -35.38
CA ASP A 229 -21.17 -35.44 -36.44
C ASP A 229 -20.03 -34.47 -36.11
N ILE A 230 -20.12 -33.71 -35.01
CA ILE A 230 -19.05 -32.84 -34.53
C ILE A 230 -18.15 -33.61 -33.56
N ALA A 231 -16.89 -33.82 -33.94
CA ALA A 231 -15.90 -34.39 -33.04
C ALA A 231 -15.69 -33.47 -31.83
N ASN A 232 -15.77 -34.01 -30.62
CA ASN A 232 -15.44 -33.28 -29.39
C ASN A 232 -13.91 -33.26 -29.22
N PRO A 233 -13.25 -32.09 -29.40
CA PRO A 233 -11.80 -32.00 -29.28
C PRO A 233 -11.36 -31.88 -27.80
N VAL A 234 -12.30 -31.75 -26.85
CA VAL A 234 -12.03 -31.66 -25.41
C VAL A 234 -12.14 -33.05 -24.78
N ARG A 235 -11.02 -33.53 -24.26
CA ARG A 235 -10.91 -34.83 -23.59
C ARG A 235 -11.52 -34.81 -22.19
N ALA A 236 -11.32 -33.71 -21.47
CA ALA A 236 -11.89 -33.48 -20.14
C ALA A 236 -12.07 -31.98 -19.85
N PHE A 237 -13.00 -31.68 -18.96
CA PHE A 237 -13.33 -30.30 -18.56
C PHE A 237 -13.32 -30.20 -17.03
N PRO A 238 -12.13 -30.07 -16.41
CA PRO A 238 -12.01 -29.97 -14.97
C PRO A 238 -12.83 -28.78 -14.44
N ARG A 239 -13.68 -29.05 -13.45
CA ARG A 239 -14.52 -28.04 -12.80
C ARG A 239 -14.42 -28.13 -11.29
N ALA A 240 -14.56 -26.98 -10.64
CA ALA A 240 -14.82 -26.93 -9.22
C ALA A 240 -16.14 -27.66 -8.92
N ARG A 241 -16.15 -28.43 -7.83
CA ARG A 241 -17.31 -29.22 -7.42
C ARG A 241 -18.47 -28.35 -6.89
N HIS A 242 -18.15 -27.16 -6.38
CA HIS A 242 -19.09 -26.25 -5.75
C HIS A 242 -18.87 -24.82 -6.22
N ARG A 243 -19.96 -24.05 -6.33
CA ARG A 243 -19.90 -22.59 -6.49
C ARG A 243 -19.46 -21.90 -5.20
N TYR A 244 -18.48 -21.02 -5.33
CA TYR A 244 -18.03 -20.13 -4.26
C TYR A 244 -18.89 -18.87 -4.19
N ILE A 245 -19.23 -18.45 -2.98
CA ILE A 245 -19.88 -17.19 -2.62
C ILE A 245 -18.88 -16.39 -1.79
N GLY A 246 -18.60 -15.17 -2.21
CA GLY A 246 -17.69 -14.26 -1.52
C GLY A 246 -16.80 -13.48 -2.48
N VAL A 247 -16.20 -12.41 -1.98
CA VAL A 247 -15.17 -11.66 -2.68
C VAL A 247 -13.85 -12.38 -2.42
N GLU A 248 -13.53 -13.43 -3.19
CA GLU A 248 -12.13 -13.82 -3.26
C GLU A 248 -11.36 -12.64 -3.83
N PRO A 249 -10.21 -12.23 -3.23
CA PRO A 249 -9.32 -11.29 -3.87
C PRO A 249 -8.84 -11.91 -5.19
N ALA A 250 -9.56 -11.61 -6.27
CA ALA A 250 -9.25 -12.14 -7.57
C ALA A 250 -8.05 -11.38 -8.12
N ILE A 251 -6.91 -12.05 -8.19
CA ILE A 251 -5.81 -11.57 -9.01
C ILE A 251 -6.27 -11.77 -10.45
N LEU A 252 -6.41 -10.67 -11.19
CA LEU A 252 -6.69 -10.73 -12.61
C LEU A 252 -5.43 -11.19 -13.32
N ARG A 253 -5.53 -12.31 -14.03
CA ARG A 253 -4.47 -12.80 -14.90
C ARG A 253 -4.93 -12.76 -16.34
N THR A 254 -4.15 -12.07 -17.16
CA THR A 254 -4.33 -12.07 -18.61
C THR A 254 -3.47 -13.16 -19.24
N GLY A 255 -4.03 -13.95 -20.14
CA GLY A 255 -3.26 -14.94 -20.89
C GLY A 255 -4.08 -15.62 -21.98
N ARG A 256 -3.37 -16.28 -22.90
CA ARG A 256 -4.00 -17.04 -23.99
C ARG A 256 -4.49 -18.38 -23.47
N ILE A 257 -5.72 -18.75 -23.83
CA ILE A 257 -6.26 -20.08 -23.54
C ILE A 257 -5.93 -20.97 -24.73
N VAL A 258 -5.30 -22.12 -24.48
CA VAL A 258 -4.91 -23.08 -25.51
C VAL A 258 -5.55 -24.44 -25.25
N LEU A 259 -5.97 -25.11 -26.32
CA LEU A 259 -6.39 -26.51 -26.27
C LEU A 259 -5.18 -27.37 -26.61
N GLU A 260 -4.68 -28.11 -25.62
CA GLU A 260 -3.47 -28.93 -25.75
C GLU A 260 -3.80 -30.33 -25.19
N ASP A 261 -3.59 -31.38 -25.98
CA ASP A 261 -3.96 -32.77 -25.63
C ASP A 261 -5.42 -32.96 -25.16
N GLY A 262 -6.32 -32.11 -25.67
CA GLY A 262 -7.73 -32.10 -25.30
C GLY A 262 -8.04 -31.46 -23.94
N CYS A 263 -7.09 -30.74 -23.34
CA CYS A 263 -7.24 -30.00 -22.10
C CYS A 263 -7.13 -28.48 -22.35
N LEU A 264 -8.00 -27.69 -21.72
CA LEU A 264 -7.89 -26.23 -21.75
C LEU A 264 -6.82 -25.77 -20.76
N ARG A 265 -5.80 -25.08 -21.27
CA ARG A 265 -4.69 -24.57 -20.49
C ARG A 265 -4.53 -23.06 -20.65
N LEU A 266 -4.04 -22.41 -19.61
CA LEU A 266 -3.56 -21.04 -19.64
C LEU A 266 -2.08 -21.03 -20.02
N GLU A 267 -1.74 -20.33 -21.08
CA GLU A 267 -0.35 -20.15 -21.52
C GLU A 267 0.46 -19.37 -20.47
N GLY A 268 1.68 -19.81 -20.17
CA GLY A 268 2.55 -19.18 -19.20
C GLY A 268 4.03 -19.28 -19.59
N GLU A 269 4.87 -18.40 -19.05
CA GLU A 269 6.28 -18.25 -19.45
C GLU A 269 7.13 -19.51 -19.23
N ARG A 270 6.92 -20.21 -18.10
CA ARG A 270 7.67 -21.44 -17.75
C ARG A 270 6.91 -22.72 -18.10
N ARG A 271 5.57 -22.71 -17.98
CA ARG A 271 4.69 -23.85 -18.27
C ARG A 271 3.24 -23.41 -18.41
N ASN A 272 2.48 -24.16 -19.22
CA ASN A 272 1.03 -24.02 -19.32
C ASN A 272 0.34 -24.65 -18.10
N LEU A 273 -0.70 -24.00 -17.58
CA LEU A 273 -1.46 -24.48 -16.41
C LEU A 273 -2.84 -24.97 -16.85
N VAL A 274 -3.29 -26.13 -16.35
CA VAL A 274 -4.64 -26.62 -16.64
C VAL A 274 -5.67 -25.72 -15.95
N ILE A 275 -6.68 -25.27 -16.69
CA ILE A 275 -7.69 -24.38 -16.12
C ILE A 275 -8.72 -25.22 -15.35
N LEU A 276 -8.89 -24.90 -14.06
CA LEU A 276 -9.99 -25.42 -13.26
C LEU A 276 -11.15 -24.41 -13.32
N TRP A 277 -12.18 -24.77 -14.08
CA TRP A 277 -13.32 -23.89 -14.34
C TRP A 277 -14.29 -23.86 -13.14
N PRO A 278 -14.99 -22.75 -12.89
CA PRO A 278 -15.99 -22.72 -11.84
C PRO A 278 -17.21 -23.56 -12.22
N GLU A 279 -18.00 -24.01 -11.24
CA GLU A 279 -19.14 -24.93 -11.46
C GLU A 279 -20.17 -24.36 -12.48
N GLN A 280 -20.35 -23.04 -12.50
CA GLN A 280 -21.25 -22.36 -13.45
C GLN A 280 -20.75 -22.37 -14.90
N ALA A 281 -19.49 -22.71 -15.16
CA ALA A 281 -18.96 -22.80 -16.51
C ALA A 281 -19.44 -24.07 -17.21
N ALA A 282 -19.73 -23.95 -18.50
CA ALA A 282 -20.12 -25.05 -19.37
C ALA A 282 -19.37 -24.98 -20.71
N LEU A 283 -19.10 -26.14 -21.30
CA LEU A 283 -18.62 -26.19 -22.68
C LEU A 283 -19.77 -25.89 -23.64
N ASP A 284 -19.52 -25.02 -24.62
CA ASP A 284 -20.34 -24.84 -25.80
C ASP A 284 -19.54 -25.31 -27.03
N LEU A 285 -20.00 -26.41 -27.61
CA LEU A 285 -19.49 -26.99 -28.86
C LEU A 285 -20.55 -26.95 -29.98
N SER A 286 -21.70 -26.31 -29.72
CA SER A 286 -22.90 -26.41 -30.55
C SER A 286 -23.00 -25.29 -31.60
N THR A 287 -22.25 -24.20 -31.42
CA THR A 287 -22.42 -22.97 -32.19
C THR A 287 -21.55 -22.89 -33.45
N GLU A 288 -20.32 -23.39 -33.42
CA GLU A 288 -19.39 -23.36 -34.55
C GLU A 288 -18.57 -24.67 -34.63
N PRO A 289 -18.57 -25.38 -35.78
CA PRO A 289 -17.80 -26.62 -35.93
C PRO A 289 -16.30 -26.40 -35.67
N GLY A 290 -15.74 -27.15 -34.71
CA GLY A 290 -14.32 -27.10 -34.35
C GLY A 290 -13.94 -25.98 -33.36
N ALA A 291 -14.86 -25.10 -32.99
CA ALA A 291 -14.63 -24.10 -31.94
C ALA A 291 -14.92 -24.70 -30.56
N VAL A 292 -13.98 -24.55 -29.62
CA VAL A 292 -14.21 -24.85 -28.20
C VAL A 292 -14.52 -23.56 -27.48
N ARG A 293 -15.73 -23.44 -26.93
CA ARG A 293 -16.13 -22.29 -26.13
C ARG A 293 -16.43 -22.70 -24.70
N VAL A 294 -16.10 -21.81 -23.77
CA VAL A 294 -16.49 -21.92 -22.37
C VAL A 294 -17.48 -20.82 -22.06
N PHE A 295 -18.70 -21.21 -21.73
CA PHE A 295 -19.83 -20.35 -21.44
C PHE A 295 -20.05 -20.23 -19.94
N ASP A 296 -20.09 -19.01 -19.42
CA ASP A 296 -20.47 -18.74 -18.04
C ASP A 296 -21.99 -18.61 -17.92
N ARG A 297 -22.62 -19.56 -17.20
CA ARG A 297 -24.07 -19.62 -17.02
C ARG A 297 -24.63 -18.57 -16.05
N MET A 298 -23.78 -17.77 -15.41
CA MET A 298 -24.20 -16.62 -14.61
C MET A 298 -24.27 -15.34 -15.44
N SER A 299 -23.21 -15.01 -16.18
CA SER A 299 -23.11 -13.77 -16.95
C SER A 299 -23.62 -13.88 -18.39
N GLY A 300 -23.58 -15.08 -18.97
CA GLY A 300 -23.81 -15.30 -20.39
C GLY A 300 -22.57 -15.03 -21.26
N ALA A 301 -21.43 -14.67 -20.65
CA ALA A 301 -20.17 -14.49 -21.36
C ALA A 301 -19.63 -15.82 -21.88
N ALA A 302 -18.88 -15.78 -22.99
CA ALA A 302 -18.33 -16.97 -23.61
C ALA A 302 -16.92 -16.71 -24.13
N ILE A 303 -16.01 -17.64 -23.84
CA ILE A 303 -14.59 -17.51 -24.18
C ILE A 303 -14.19 -18.63 -25.12
N ARG A 304 -13.41 -18.33 -26.17
CA ARG A 304 -12.93 -19.31 -27.16
C ARG A 304 -11.54 -19.83 -26.81
N ALA A 305 -11.32 -21.13 -26.99
CA ALA A 305 -9.96 -21.65 -27.06
C ALA A 305 -9.20 -20.99 -28.22
N GLY A 306 -7.98 -20.54 -27.96
CA GLY A 306 -7.13 -19.78 -28.86
C GLY A 306 -7.21 -18.26 -28.70
N GLU A 307 -8.04 -17.74 -27.80
CA GLU A 307 -8.13 -16.30 -27.54
C GLU A 307 -7.42 -15.89 -26.24
N THR A 308 -7.10 -14.60 -26.13
CA THR A 308 -6.62 -13.99 -24.89
C THR A 308 -7.79 -13.68 -23.99
N ALA A 309 -7.77 -14.21 -22.77
CA ALA A 309 -8.79 -14.01 -21.76
C ALA A 309 -8.22 -13.28 -20.54
N VAL A 310 -9.10 -12.62 -19.81
CA VAL A 310 -8.85 -12.11 -18.46
C VAL A 310 -9.55 -13.06 -17.49
N LEU A 311 -8.75 -13.74 -16.67
CA LEU A 311 -9.19 -14.74 -15.71
C LEU A 311 -9.02 -14.18 -14.29
N GLY A 312 -10.13 -14.05 -13.56
CA GLY A 312 -10.07 -13.82 -12.12
C GLY A 312 -9.83 -15.13 -11.38
N GLY A 313 -8.88 -15.13 -10.44
CA GLY A 313 -8.59 -16.31 -9.62
C GLY A 313 -7.45 -16.12 -8.63
N ALA A 314 -7.20 -17.17 -7.85
CA ALA A 314 -6.10 -17.23 -6.88
C ALA A 314 -4.82 -17.78 -7.52
N SER A 315 -3.69 -17.11 -7.29
CA SER A 315 -2.36 -17.61 -7.65
C SER A 315 -1.85 -18.53 -6.54
N GLY A 316 -1.88 -19.84 -6.77
CA GLY A 316 -1.21 -20.82 -5.91
C GLY A 316 -1.28 -22.23 -6.51
N PRO A 317 -0.25 -23.08 -6.36
CA PRO A 317 -0.42 -24.51 -6.61
C PRO A 317 -1.53 -25.02 -5.69
N ALA A 318 -2.38 -25.92 -6.19
CA ALA A 318 -3.49 -26.52 -5.44
C ALA A 318 -3.06 -27.49 -4.31
N GLY A 319 -1.95 -27.20 -3.62
CA GLY A 319 -1.62 -27.77 -2.31
C GLY A 319 -1.50 -26.57 -1.37
N GLU A 320 -2.31 -26.44 -0.32
CA GLU A 320 -2.18 -27.33 0.83
C GLU A 320 -3.49 -27.67 1.58
N THR A 321 -4.70 -27.26 1.14
CA THR A 321 -5.88 -27.41 2.04
C THR A 321 -7.28 -27.56 1.40
N GLU A 322 -7.49 -28.13 0.21
CA GLU A 322 -8.88 -28.32 -0.26
C GLU A 322 -9.20 -29.65 -0.98
N PRO A 323 -10.12 -30.49 -0.44
CA PRO A 323 -10.62 -31.71 -1.07
C PRO A 323 -11.76 -31.47 -2.11
N ALA A 324 -11.81 -30.28 -2.74
CA ALA A 324 -12.96 -29.81 -3.53
C ALA A 324 -12.76 -29.83 -5.07
N ILE A 325 -11.73 -30.53 -5.58
CA ILE A 325 -11.41 -30.61 -7.01
C ILE A 325 -11.87 -31.97 -7.54
N ASP A 326 -12.65 -31.97 -8.63
CA ASP A 326 -12.86 -33.17 -9.43
C ASP A 326 -11.61 -33.33 -10.30
N GLU A 327 -10.56 -33.96 -9.75
CA GLU A 327 -9.34 -34.25 -10.49
C GLU A 327 -9.66 -35.27 -11.59
N ASP A 328 -9.85 -34.78 -12.81
CA ASP A 328 -10.02 -35.66 -13.96
C ASP A 328 -8.64 -36.20 -14.36
N PRO A 329 -8.39 -37.53 -14.25
CA PRO A 329 -7.11 -38.13 -14.60
C PRO A 329 -6.73 -37.93 -16.08
N ALA A 330 -7.67 -37.52 -16.93
CA ALA A 330 -7.40 -37.17 -18.32
C ALA A 330 -6.70 -35.81 -18.51
N CYS A 331 -6.83 -34.88 -17.55
CA CYS A 331 -6.17 -33.56 -17.58
C CYS A 331 -5.45 -33.29 -16.25
N PRO A 332 -4.27 -33.91 -16.02
CA PRO A 332 -3.53 -33.73 -14.78
C PRO A 332 -2.95 -32.31 -14.67
N GLY A 333 -2.91 -31.79 -13.43
CA GLY A 333 -2.38 -30.48 -13.09
C GLY A 333 -0.87 -30.29 -13.38
N PRO A 334 -0.30 -29.12 -13.03
CA PRO A 334 -0.81 -28.14 -12.07
C PRO A 334 -2.00 -27.30 -12.60
N TYR A 335 -2.92 -26.95 -11.69
CA TYR A 335 -4.15 -26.22 -12.00
C TYR A 335 -4.03 -24.71 -11.75
N TYR A 336 -4.75 -23.91 -12.54
CA TYR A 336 -5.08 -22.51 -12.27
C TYR A 336 -6.58 -22.41 -12.00
N ARG A 337 -6.95 -22.03 -10.77
CA ARG A 337 -8.36 -21.91 -10.37
C ARG A 337 -8.94 -20.61 -10.90
N VAL A 338 -10.06 -20.72 -11.62
CA VAL A 338 -10.76 -19.57 -12.19
C VAL A 338 -12.09 -19.38 -11.46
N THR A 339 -12.34 -18.16 -10.99
CA THR A 339 -13.62 -17.75 -10.39
C THR A 339 -14.47 -16.93 -11.36
N SER A 340 -13.81 -16.19 -12.26
CA SER A 340 -14.44 -15.43 -13.33
C SER A 340 -13.57 -15.45 -14.58
N ALA A 341 -14.22 -15.35 -15.74
CA ALA A 341 -13.51 -15.34 -17.00
C ALA A 341 -14.24 -14.43 -17.98
N SER A 342 -13.49 -13.63 -18.73
CA SER A 342 -14.01 -12.82 -19.84
C SER A 342 -12.99 -12.76 -20.98
N SER A 343 -13.44 -12.49 -22.21
CA SER A 343 -12.49 -12.23 -23.29
C SER A 343 -11.75 -10.91 -23.02
N TYR A 344 -10.48 -10.81 -23.40
CA TYR A 344 -9.70 -9.58 -23.22
C TYR A 344 -10.34 -8.38 -23.95
N ALA A 345 -10.95 -8.62 -25.11
CA ALA A 345 -11.61 -7.58 -25.88
C ALA A 345 -12.85 -7.02 -25.17
N GLU A 346 -13.70 -7.88 -24.59
CA GLU A 346 -14.87 -7.44 -23.81
C GLU A 346 -14.44 -6.75 -22.52
N PHE A 347 -13.44 -7.29 -21.82
CA PHE A 347 -12.88 -6.68 -20.62
C PHE A 347 -12.35 -5.26 -20.89
N GLU A 348 -11.52 -5.09 -21.91
CA GLU A 348 -11.01 -3.77 -22.29
C GLU A 348 -12.13 -2.85 -22.76
N ALA A 349 -13.12 -3.34 -23.51
CA ALA A 349 -14.25 -2.51 -23.93
C ALA A 349 -15.05 -1.99 -22.72
N ALA A 350 -15.30 -2.85 -21.73
CA ALA A 350 -15.97 -2.46 -20.50
C ALA A 350 -15.13 -1.45 -19.68
N ARG A 351 -13.81 -1.67 -19.57
CA ARG A 351 -12.89 -0.74 -18.90
C ARG A 351 -12.87 0.63 -19.57
N LEU A 352 -12.76 0.67 -20.90
CA LEU A 352 -12.76 1.92 -21.68
C LEU A 352 -14.11 2.64 -21.59
N GLU A 353 -15.21 1.89 -21.53
CA GLU A 353 -16.54 2.46 -21.32
C GLU A 353 -16.66 3.07 -19.92
N GLN A 354 -16.19 2.37 -18.87
CA GLN A 354 -16.15 2.90 -17.51
C GLN A 354 -15.29 4.17 -17.40
N ASP A 355 -14.14 4.19 -18.09
CA ASP A 355 -13.30 5.39 -18.19
C ASP A 355 -14.03 6.54 -18.91
N ALA A 356 -14.75 6.25 -20.00
CA ALA A 356 -15.52 7.27 -20.71
C ALA A 356 -16.69 7.80 -19.87
N GLU A 357 -17.40 6.92 -19.16
CA GLU A 357 -18.46 7.35 -18.23
C GLU A 357 -17.89 8.17 -17.08
N ARG A 358 -16.73 7.78 -16.54
CA ARG A 358 -16.03 8.54 -15.50
C ARG A 358 -15.66 9.93 -16.01
N ILE A 359 -15.03 10.04 -17.18
CA ILE A 359 -14.69 11.33 -17.81
C ILE A 359 -15.95 12.15 -18.09
N ALA A 360 -17.02 11.53 -18.60
CA ALA A 360 -18.28 12.21 -18.86
C ALA A 360 -18.87 12.82 -17.59
N ARG A 361 -18.84 12.06 -16.48
CA ARG A 361 -19.27 12.53 -15.15
C ARG A 361 -18.36 13.63 -14.60
N GLU A 362 -17.05 13.40 -14.58
CA GLU A 362 -16.06 14.31 -13.98
C GLU A 362 -15.97 15.65 -14.72
N ARG A 363 -16.07 15.63 -16.05
CA ARG A 363 -15.88 16.81 -16.90
C ARG A 363 -17.17 17.41 -17.46
N ASN A 364 -18.32 16.85 -17.06
CA ASN A 364 -19.64 17.27 -17.54
C ASN A 364 -19.74 17.38 -19.07
N VAL A 365 -19.17 16.39 -19.78
CA VAL A 365 -19.22 16.28 -21.24
C VAL A 365 -20.13 15.13 -21.66
N SER A 366 -20.59 15.14 -22.91
CA SER A 366 -21.38 14.01 -23.42
C SER A 366 -20.56 12.71 -23.42
N LEU A 367 -21.21 11.56 -23.17
CA LEU A 367 -20.54 10.25 -23.24
C LEU A 367 -19.88 10.02 -24.61
N ALA A 368 -20.48 10.53 -25.70
CA ALA A 368 -19.88 10.46 -27.03
C ALA A 368 -18.58 11.27 -27.16
N GLU A 369 -18.48 12.40 -26.48
CA GLU A 369 -17.26 13.21 -26.41
C GLU A 369 -16.20 12.52 -25.54
N ALA A 370 -16.59 12.02 -24.37
CA ALA A 370 -15.69 11.27 -23.50
C ALA A 370 -15.11 10.02 -24.19
N ARG A 371 -15.94 9.24 -24.91
CA ARG A 371 -15.48 8.09 -25.71
C ARG A 371 -14.45 8.49 -26.79
N ARG A 372 -14.66 9.63 -27.47
CA ARG A 372 -13.68 10.16 -28.44
C ARG A 372 -12.36 10.53 -27.77
N GLU A 373 -12.43 11.12 -26.58
CA GLU A 373 -11.23 11.46 -25.81
C GLU A 373 -10.46 10.21 -25.36
N VAL A 374 -11.15 9.21 -24.81
CA VAL A 374 -10.53 7.93 -24.42
C VAL A 374 -9.84 7.28 -25.62
N ALA A 375 -10.50 7.25 -26.78
CA ALA A 375 -9.91 6.72 -28.01
C ALA A 375 -8.68 7.52 -28.47
N ALA A 376 -8.74 8.87 -28.39
CA ALA A 376 -7.62 9.74 -28.74
C ALA A 376 -6.44 9.57 -27.77
N ARG A 377 -6.70 9.44 -26.46
CA ARG A 377 -5.68 9.18 -25.44
C ARG A 377 -4.97 7.85 -25.70
N ARG A 378 -5.74 6.78 -25.97
CA ARG A 378 -5.18 5.46 -26.30
C ARG A 378 -4.34 5.47 -27.58
N SER A 379 -4.80 6.18 -28.61
CA SER A 379 -4.03 6.35 -29.85
C SER A 379 -2.69 7.05 -29.56
N ARG A 380 -2.72 8.09 -28.73
CA ARG A 380 -1.52 8.82 -28.31
C ARG A 380 -0.59 7.95 -27.47
N ASP A 381 -1.10 7.17 -26.51
CA ASP A 381 -0.29 6.23 -25.72
C ASP A 381 0.48 5.24 -26.61
N ALA A 382 -0.19 4.69 -27.64
CA ALA A 382 0.47 3.80 -28.58
C ALA A 382 1.60 4.50 -29.36
N GLN A 383 1.37 5.75 -29.79
CA GLN A 383 2.38 6.54 -30.49
C GLN A 383 3.58 6.90 -29.59
N LEU A 384 3.31 7.22 -28.32
CA LEU A 384 4.33 7.52 -27.32
C LEU A 384 5.17 6.28 -26.94
N ARG A 385 4.55 5.11 -26.81
CA ARG A 385 5.28 3.84 -26.59
C ARG A 385 6.17 3.51 -27.78
N ALA A 386 5.64 3.62 -29.00
CA ALA A 386 6.43 3.40 -30.21
C ALA A 386 7.57 4.43 -30.36
N LEU A 387 7.40 5.66 -29.86
CA LEU A 387 8.48 6.65 -29.79
C LEU A 387 9.55 6.21 -28.79
N ALA A 388 9.17 5.82 -27.57
CA ALA A 388 10.10 5.33 -26.55
C ALA A 388 10.92 4.13 -27.04
N GLU A 389 10.27 3.15 -27.67
CA GLU A 389 10.93 1.98 -28.27
C GLU A 389 11.96 2.38 -29.35
N ARG A 390 11.63 3.35 -30.22
CA ARG A 390 12.58 3.87 -31.22
C ARG A 390 13.75 4.59 -30.56
N LEU A 391 13.51 5.42 -29.56
CA LEU A 391 14.59 6.11 -28.84
C LEU A 391 15.53 5.12 -28.17
N GLU A 392 15.01 4.06 -27.58
CA GLU A 392 15.81 2.97 -27.00
C GLU A 392 16.67 2.25 -28.06
N GLN A 393 16.10 2.00 -29.26
CA GLN A 393 16.80 1.32 -30.35
C GLN A 393 17.85 2.20 -31.06
N ASP A 394 17.52 3.46 -31.34
CA ASP A 394 18.36 4.37 -32.13
C ASP A 394 19.45 5.04 -31.29
N HIS A 395 19.23 5.17 -29.98
CA HIS A 395 20.14 5.85 -29.05
C HIS A 395 20.44 5.01 -27.79
N PRO A 396 20.93 3.77 -27.90
CA PRO A 396 21.13 2.86 -26.77
C PRO A 396 22.16 3.36 -25.74
N ASP A 397 23.08 4.24 -26.16
CA ASP A 397 24.10 4.86 -25.30
C ASP A 397 23.64 6.16 -24.61
N ALA A 398 22.42 6.63 -24.91
CA ALA A 398 21.83 7.84 -24.34
C ALA A 398 20.50 7.57 -23.64
N PHE A 399 19.74 6.57 -24.08
CA PHE A 399 18.44 6.23 -23.53
C PHE A 399 18.57 5.54 -22.16
N GLY A 400 17.89 6.09 -21.15
CA GLY A 400 17.79 5.51 -19.81
C GLY A 400 16.51 4.71 -19.63
N GLU A 401 15.36 5.36 -19.63
CA GLU A 401 14.06 4.69 -19.45
C GLU A 401 12.94 5.58 -20.00
N ALA A 402 11.76 5.01 -20.24
CA ALA A 402 10.58 5.80 -20.56
C ALA A 402 9.32 5.21 -19.92
N TRP A 403 8.49 6.08 -19.35
CA TRP A 403 7.19 5.73 -18.79
C TRP A 403 6.09 6.42 -19.57
N VAL A 404 5.08 5.66 -20.00
CA VAL A 404 3.92 6.18 -20.73
C VAL A 404 2.66 5.93 -19.92
N ILE A 405 2.10 7.01 -19.38
CA ILE A 405 0.93 6.99 -18.49
C ILE A 405 -0.02 8.11 -18.95
N ASP A 406 -1.29 7.76 -19.15
CA ASP A 406 -2.38 8.70 -19.42
C ASP A 406 -2.17 9.66 -20.62
N GLY A 407 -1.54 9.16 -21.69
CA GLY A 407 -1.27 9.93 -22.89
C GLY A 407 -0.13 10.93 -22.72
N ARG A 408 0.76 10.73 -21.75
CA ARG A 408 2.02 11.45 -21.56
C ARG A 408 3.16 10.46 -21.44
N ALA A 409 4.35 10.89 -21.86
CA ALA A 409 5.58 10.15 -21.73
C ALA A 409 6.59 10.94 -20.92
N GLN A 410 7.18 10.32 -19.90
CA GLN A 410 8.40 10.79 -19.26
C GLN A 410 9.55 9.96 -19.81
N VAL A 411 10.55 10.62 -20.39
CA VAL A 411 11.69 9.98 -21.06
C VAL A 411 12.97 10.42 -20.39
N TYR A 412 13.70 9.48 -19.83
CA TYR A 412 14.96 9.71 -19.14
C TYR A 412 16.13 9.49 -20.10
N LEU A 413 16.97 10.51 -20.27
CA LEU A 413 18.14 10.50 -21.15
C LEU A 413 19.41 10.86 -20.37
N VAL A 414 20.55 10.29 -20.77
CA VAL A 414 21.84 10.63 -20.20
C VAL A 414 22.25 12.05 -20.64
N PRO A 415 22.55 12.96 -19.70
CA PRO A 415 22.91 14.34 -20.02
C PRO A 415 24.06 14.46 -21.02
N GLY A 416 23.93 15.39 -21.97
CA GLY A 416 24.97 15.70 -22.96
C GLY A 416 25.19 14.65 -24.05
N ARG A 417 24.45 13.53 -24.05
CA ARG A 417 24.53 12.51 -25.12
C ARG A 417 23.69 12.85 -26.35
N ILE A 418 22.63 13.65 -26.17
CA ILE A 418 21.77 14.16 -27.23
C ILE A 418 21.70 15.68 -27.07
N ALA A 419 22.09 16.42 -28.12
CA ALA A 419 22.14 17.88 -28.07
C ALA A 419 20.74 18.52 -28.08
N GLU A 420 19.80 17.95 -28.85
CA GLU A 420 18.43 18.46 -28.98
C GLU A 420 17.41 17.32 -28.87
N PRO A 421 17.04 16.88 -27.65
CA PRO A 421 16.08 15.79 -27.44
C PRO A 421 14.72 16.05 -28.11
N ASP A 422 14.22 17.28 -28.07
CA ASP A 422 12.94 17.68 -28.68
C ASP A 422 12.90 17.49 -30.21
N ALA A 423 14.06 17.51 -30.87
CA ALA A 423 14.15 17.26 -32.31
C ALA A 423 13.85 15.79 -32.67
N LEU A 424 14.00 14.87 -31.72
CA LEU A 424 13.70 13.44 -31.87
C LEU A 424 12.19 13.14 -31.74
N VAL A 425 11.40 14.10 -31.23
CA VAL A 425 9.96 13.94 -31.00
C VAL A 425 9.16 14.55 -32.15
N PRO A 426 8.22 13.79 -32.75
CA PRO A 426 7.27 14.31 -33.72
C PRO A 426 6.53 15.56 -33.19
N PRO A 427 6.34 16.62 -34.00
CA PRO A 427 5.78 17.90 -33.52
C PRO A 427 4.44 17.80 -32.79
N ASP A 428 3.59 16.86 -33.18
CA ASP A 428 2.28 16.58 -32.58
C ASP A 428 2.36 15.87 -31.22
N LEU A 429 3.47 15.20 -30.93
CA LEU A 429 3.71 14.51 -29.66
C LEU A 429 4.50 15.34 -28.65
N ARG A 430 5.22 16.37 -29.08
CA ARG A 430 6.05 17.23 -28.21
C ARG A 430 5.36 17.73 -26.94
N PRO A 431 4.09 18.19 -26.97
CA PRO A 431 3.40 18.66 -25.76
C PRO A 431 3.14 17.57 -24.71
N PHE A 432 3.37 16.30 -25.07
CA PHE A 432 3.07 15.14 -24.25
C PHE A 432 4.33 14.37 -23.83
N VAL A 433 5.53 14.86 -24.20
CA VAL A 433 6.80 14.26 -23.81
C VAL A 433 7.52 15.21 -22.87
N VAL A 434 7.95 14.69 -21.71
CA VAL A 434 8.83 15.38 -20.78
C VAL A 434 10.15 14.63 -20.76
N PHE A 435 11.25 15.35 -21.01
CA PHE A 435 12.59 14.80 -20.87
C PHE A 435 13.13 15.06 -19.47
N ASP A 436 13.79 14.05 -18.93
CA ASP A 436 14.42 14.08 -17.61
C ASP A 436 15.79 13.36 -17.69
N GLU A 437 16.58 13.44 -16.62
CA GLU A 437 17.96 12.97 -16.63
C GLU A 437 18.09 11.53 -16.10
N ALA A 438 18.76 10.68 -16.88
CA ALA A 438 19.28 9.39 -16.43
C ALA A 438 20.77 9.49 -16.12
N ARG A 439 21.24 8.83 -15.05
CA ARG A 439 22.68 8.79 -14.75
C ARG A 439 23.45 7.80 -15.61
N ALA A 440 22.79 6.74 -16.07
CA ALA A 440 23.37 5.78 -16.99
C ALA A 440 22.40 5.41 -18.11
N ALA A 441 22.96 5.00 -19.25
CA ALA A 441 22.17 4.44 -20.32
C ALA A 441 21.75 3.01 -19.97
N LYS A 442 20.54 2.63 -20.39
CA LYS A 442 19.92 1.33 -20.09
C LYS A 442 20.74 0.16 -20.62
N ALA A 443 21.14 0.22 -21.88
CA ALA A 443 21.81 -0.89 -22.57
C ALA A 443 23.13 -1.32 -21.89
N PRO A 444 24.10 -0.42 -21.61
CA PRO A 444 25.32 -0.84 -20.93
C PRO A 444 25.09 -1.33 -19.50
N LEU A 445 24.09 -0.77 -18.81
CA LEU A 445 23.73 -1.19 -17.46
C LEU A 445 23.07 -2.58 -17.45
N GLN A 446 22.17 -2.85 -18.41
CA GLN A 446 21.57 -4.16 -18.61
C GLN A 446 22.63 -5.22 -18.93
N ALA A 447 23.63 -4.89 -19.75
CA ALA A 447 24.73 -5.81 -20.00
C ALA A 447 25.56 -6.13 -18.74
N GLN A 448 25.63 -5.22 -17.76
CA GLN A 448 26.23 -5.51 -16.44
C GLN A 448 25.33 -6.44 -15.62
N VAL A 449 24.01 -6.22 -15.64
CA VAL A 449 23.02 -7.08 -15.00
C VAL A 449 23.12 -8.50 -15.53
N ASP A 450 23.14 -8.69 -16.85
CA ASP A 450 23.17 -10.01 -17.47
C ASP A 450 24.41 -10.80 -17.02
N ARG A 451 25.60 -10.17 -17.01
CA ARG A 451 26.84 -10.78 -16.50
C ARG A 451 26.76 -11.13 -15.01
N LEU A 452 26.11 -10.28 -14.22
CA LEU A 452 25.95 -10.50 -12.79
C LEU A 452 25.01 -11.67 -12.51
N VAL A 453 23.90 -11.76 -13.26
CA VAL A 453 22.95 -12.89 -13.18
C VAL A 453 23.66 -14.20 -13.52
N GLU A 454 24.41 -14.25 -14.63
CA GLU A 454 25.19 -15.44 -15.01
C GLU A 454 26.19 -15.86 -13.90
N ALA A 455 26.88 -14.90 -13.28
CA ALA A 455 27.82 -15.19 -12.19
C ALA A 455 27.11 -15.71 -10.93
N MET A 456 25.95 -15.13 -10.57
CA MET A 456 25.16 -15.59 -9.43
C MET A 456 24.58 -16.99 -9.65
N GLU A 457 24.09 -17.28 -10.85
CA GLU A 457 23.61 -18.63 -11.22
C GLU A 457 24.75 -19.65 -11.17
N ALA A 458 25.93 -19.32 -11.70
CA ALA A 458 27.12 -20.18 -11.63
C ALA A 458 27.58 -20.44 -10.19
N ALA A 459 27.37 -19.48 -9.28
CA ALA A 459 27.64 -19.60 -7.86
C ALA A 459 26.51 -20.33 -7.07
N GLY A 460 25.42 -20.73 -7.74
CA GLY A 460 24.28 -21.42 -7.13
C GLY A 460 23.41 -20.54 -6.23
N LEU A 461 23.38 -19.23 -6.49
CA LEU A 461 22.59 -18.27 -5.72
C LEU A 461 21.20 -18.08 -6.34
N ASP A 462 20.16 -18.13 -5.50
CA ASP A 462 18.79 -17.76 -5.90
C ASP A 462 18.60 -16.25 -5.78
N ALA A 463 19.21 -15.47 -6.68
CA ALA A 463 19.19 -14.00 -6.64
C ALA A 463 18.78 -13.42 -8.00
N MET A 464 18.17 -12.24 -7.97
CA MET A 464 17.77 -11.48 -9.15
C MET A 464 18.52 -10.15 -9.20
N ALA A 465 18.83 -9.67 -10.40
CA ALA A 465 19.38 -8.33 -10.59
C ALA A 465 18.56 -7.54 -11.61
N THR A 466 18.42 -6.24 -11.41
CA THR A 466 17.73 -5.33 -12.32
C THR A 466 18.54 -4.05 -12.53
N ALA A 467 18.42 -3.48 -13.72
CA ALA A 467 19.03 -2.20 -14.05
C ALA A 467 18.14 -1.05 -13.53
N ASN A 468 18.76 -0.03 -12.93
CA ASN A 468 18.12 1.25 -12.62
C ASN A 468 18.88 2.38 -13.35
N PRO A 469 18.50 2.70 -14.60
CA PRO A 469 19.20 3.70 -15.42
C PRO A 469 19.11 5.13 -14.87
N ILE A 470 17.98 5.47 -14.24
CA ILE A 470 17.74 6.78 -13.63
C ILE A 470 18.82 7.05 -12.57
N GLN A 471 19.08 6.08 -11.69
CA GLN A 471 20.10 6.19 -10.66
C GLN A 471 21.50 5.76 -11.13
N GLY A 472 21.59 5.08 -12.27
CA GLY A 472 22.85 4.53 -12.81
C GLY A 472 23.39 3.35 -12.00
N ARG A 473 22.51 2.49 -11.47
CA ARG A 473 22.86 1.41 -10.53
C ARG A 473 22.25 0.06 -10.90
N VAL A 474 22.82 -1.01 -10.34
CA VAL A 474 22.22 -2.35 -10.39
C VAL A 474 21.59 -2.66 -9.05
N THR A 475 20.31 -3.05 -9.04
CA THR A 475 19.65 -3.53 -7.83
C THR A 475 19.74 -5.05 -7.80
N VAL A 476 20.25 -5.63 -6.72
CA VAL A 476 20.31 -7.08 -6.52
C VAL A 476 19.35 -7.46 -5.40
N ASN A 477 18.36 -8.30 -5.72
CA ASN A 477 17.48 -8.94 -4.77
C ASN A 477 18.03 -10.33 -4.44
N ALA A 478 18.52 -10.51 -3.21
CA ALA A 478 19.09 -11.76 -2.73
C ALA A 478 18.37 -12.21 -1.45
N PRO A 479 17.57 -13.28 -1.48
CA PRO A 479 16.96 -13.87 -0.29
C PRO A 479 18.01 -14.34 0.73
N ASP A 480 19.11 -14.94 0.26
CA ASP A 480 20.25 -15.35 1.10
C ASP A 480 21.44 -14.40 0.93
N ILE A 481 21.37 -13.24 1.59
CA ILE A 481 22.44 -12.24 1.62
C ILE A 481 23.76 -12.83 2.17
N PRO A 482 23.79 -13.64 3.24
CA PRO A 482 25.02 -14.30 3.68
C PRO A 482 25.69 -15.17 2.61
N ALA A 483 24.93 -15.94 1.82
CA ALA A 483 25.48 -16.73 0.72
C ALA A 483 26.08 -15.84 -0.39
N LEU A 484 25.40 -14.73 -0.73
CA LEU A 484 25.93 -13.73 -1.67
C LEU A 484 27.24 -13.13 -1.15
N SER A 485 27.31 -12.71 0.12
CA SER A 485 28.54 -12.20 0.75
C SER A 485 29.69 -13.20 0.64
N ALA A 486 29.41 -14.48 0.90
CA ALA A 486 30.42 -15.53 0.82
C ALA A 486 30.92 -15.75 -0.62
N ALA A 487 30.02 -15.71 -1.62
CA ALA A 487 30.39 -15.82 -3.03
C ALA A 487 31.24 -14.64 -3.50
N VAL A 488 30.89 -13.42 -3.10
CA VAL A 488 31.67 -12.21 -3.42
C VAL A 488 33.05 -12.26 -2.76
N THR A 489 33.12 -12.68 -1.50
CA THR A 489 34.39 -12.80 -0.76
C THR A 489 35.33 -13.84 -1.39
N ARG A 490 34.80 -14.91 -1.98
CA ARG A 490 35.59 -15.91 -2.73
C ARG A 490 36.00 -15.45 -4.13
N GLY A 491 35.40 -14.38 -4.64
CA GLY A 491 35.59 -13.89 -6.01
C GLY A 491 34.77 -14.65 -7.05
N ASP A 492 33.79 -15.47 -6.63
CA ASP A 492 32.87 -16.18 -7.54
C ASP A 492 31.89 -15.19 -8.20
N VAL A 493 31.55 -14.11 -7.49
CA VAL A 493 30.69 -13.01 -7.95
C VAL A 493 31.43 -11.69 -7.74
N VAL A 494 31.45 -10.84 -8.76
CA VAL A 494 32.00 -9.48 -8.66
C VAL A 494 30.85 -8.49 -8.77
N LEU A 495 30.57 -7.78 -7.67
CA LEU A 495 29.56 -6.72 -7.66
C LEU A 495 30.09 -5.48 -8.38
N PRO A 496 29.30 -4.83 -9.25
CA PRO A 496 29.59 -3.49 -9.75
C PRO A 496 29.79 -2.46 -8.63
N ASP A 497 30.50 -1.37 -8.93
CA ASP A 497 30.82 -0.30 -7.96
C ASP A 497 29.57 0.36 -7.33
N HIS A 498 28.41 0.26 -7.98
CA HIS A 498 27.15 0.85 -7.51
C HIS A 498 26.00 -0.17 -7.50
N VAL A 499 26.07 -1.13 -6.59
CA VAL A 499 24.97 -2.07 -6.33
C VAL A 499 24.09 -1.58 -5.18
N ALA A 500 22.77 -1.69 -5.34
CA ALA A 500 21.81 -1.60 -4.25
C ALA A 500 21.35 -3.01 -3.88
N LEU A 501 21.52 -3.40 -2.61
CA LEU A 501 21.12 -4.72 -2.13
C LEU A 501 19.72 -4.66 -1.52
N VAL A 502 18.89 -5.65 -1.86
CA VAL A 502 17.56 -5.85 -1.27
C VAL A 502 17.48 -7.31 -0.81
N GLY A 503 17.10 -7.53 0.44
CA GLY A 503 16.95 -8.86 1.03
C GLY A 503 15.49 -9.26 1.21
N SER A 504 15.23 -10.55 1.41
CA SER A 504 13.92 -11.02 1.87
C SER A 504 13.58 -10.39 3.23
N GLY A 505 12.43 -9.72 3.32
CA GLY A 505 12.01 -8.96 4.51
C GLY A 505 12.30 -7.46 4.45
N ALA A 506 12.95 -6.96 3.39
CA ALA A 506 13.10 -5.53 3.10
C ALA A 506 11.77 -4.93 2.62
N LEU A 507 10.75 -4.92 3.48
CA LEU A 507 9.62 -4.02 3.31
C LEU A 507 10.09 -2.60 3.65
N PRO A 508 9.57 -1.55 2.97
CA PRO A 508 10.10 -0.18 3.04
C PRO A 508 10.21 0.41 4.45
N PHE A 509 9.55 -0.20 5.41
CA PHE A 509 9.72 -0.01 6.84
C PHE A 509 9.57 -1.40 7.45
N GLY A 510 10.70 -2.03 7.81
CA GLY A 510 10.73 -3.44 8.22
C GLY A 510 9.67 -3.72 9.26
N GLY A 511 8.61 -4.44 8.86
CA GLY A 511 7.37 -4.72 9.60
C GLY A 511 7.28 -4.09 10.98
N TYR A 512 7.16 -2.76 11.07
CA TYR A 512 6.74 -2.14 12.31
C TYR A 512 5.31 -2.58 12.50
N VAL A 513 5.10 -3.41 13.52
CA VAL A 513 3.75 -3.73 13.96
C VAL A 513 3.09 -2.40 14.26
N GLU A 514 1.89 -2.16 13.73
CA GLU A 514 1.10 -0.93 13.94
C GLU A 514 1.16 -0.46 15.41
N GLY A 515 1.11 -1.40 16.35
CA GLY A 515 1.24 -1.13 17.79
C GLY A 515 2.57 -0.52 18.27
N ALA A 516 3.71 -0.76 17.59
CA ALA A 516 5.00 -0.14 17.92
C ALA A 516 5.04 1.33 17.48
N MET A 517 4.46 1.65 16.31
CA MET A 517 4.30 3.03 15.87
C MET A 517 3.34 3.79 16.79
N GLU A 518 2.20 3.20 17.14
CA GLU A 518 1.24 3.78 18.09
C GLU A 518 1.84 4.02 19.49
N ALA A 519 2.73 3.14 19.95
CA ALA A 519 3.41 3.30 21.23
C ALA A 519 4.39 4.49 21.21
N GLU A 520 5.14 4.66 20.13
CA GLU A 520 6.06 5.78 19.94
C GLU A 520 5.31 7.10 19.77
N ASP A 521 4.22 7.12 19.00
CA ASP A 521 3.36 8.30 18.83
C ASP A 521 2.81 8.79 20.18
N ARG A 522 2.30 7.88 21.02
CA ARG A 522 1.84 8.20 22.38
C ARG A 522 2.96 8.76 23.26
N LEU A 523 4.17 8.21 23.14
CA LEU A 523 5.34 8.69 23.88
C LEU A 523 5.74 10.10 23.44
N ASN A 524 5.75 10.37 22.15
CA ASN A 524 6.07 11.69 21.58
C ASN A 524 4.99 12.71 21.91
N GLU A 525 3.71 12.31 21.93
CA GLU A 525 2.61 13.19 22.30
C GLU A 525 2.61 13.59 23.77
N ALA A 526 3.09 12.70 24.64
CA ALA A 526 3.28 12.99 26.06
C ALA A 526 4.45 13.96 26.31
N ALA A 527 5.27 14.27 25.29
CA ALA A 527 6.38 15.20 25.44
C ALA A 527 5.85 16.62 25.75
N PRO A 528 6.38 17.30 26.78
CA PRO A 528 5.88 18.60 27.21
C PRO A 528 5.98 19.71 26.14
N ASP A 529 6.81 19.50 25.13
CA ASP A 529 7.11 20.47 24.09
C ASP A 529 6.28 20.30 22.81
N LEU A 530 5.49 19.22 22.69
CA LEU A 530 4.72 18.91 21.48
C LEU A 530 3.78 20.06 21.08
N ALA A 531 3.04 20.63 22.03
CA ALA A 531 2.09 21.70 21.75
C ALA A 531 2.78 22.99 21.23
N ARG A 532 3.97 23.30 21.76
CA ARG A 532 4.78 24.44 21.29
C ARG A 532 5.37 24.14 19.91
N MET A 533 5.90 22.94 19.72
CA MET A 533 6.45 22.46 18.45
C MET A 533 5.39 22.55 17.33
N ARG A 534 4.18 22.07 17.61
CA ARG A 534 3.07 22.11 16.66
C ARG A 534 2.68 23.52 16.28
N THR A 535 2.58 24.44 17.24
CA THR A 535 2.31 25.86 16.94
C THR A 535 3.36 26.45 15.99
N LEU A 536 4.64 26.09 16.17
CA LEU A 536 5.72 26.53 15.26
C LEU A 536 5.56 25.94 13.85
N ILE A 537 5.18 24.66 13.75
CA ILE A 537 5.00 23.97 12.47
C ILE A 537 3.79 24.52 11.71
N GLU A 538 2.64 24.73 12.36
CA GLU A 538 1.43 25.29 11.74
C GLU A 538 1.67 26.69 11.15
N ALA A 539 2.60 27.44 11.74
CA ALA A 539 3.02 28.76 11.25
C ALA A 539 4.05 28.71 10.12
N THR A 540 4.59 27.53 9.79
CA THR A 540 5.65 27.34 8.80
C THR A 540 5.08 26.92 7.46
N PRO A 541 5.18 27.75 6.39
CA PRO A 541 4.85 27.29 5.05
C PRO A 541 5.81 26.19 4.60
N ILE A 542 5.25 25.04 4.21
CA ILE A 542 5.97 23.88 3.69
C ILE A 542 5.59 23.65 2.23
N ARG A 543 6.50 23.08 1.45
CA ARG A 543 6.26 22.78 0.03
C ARG A 543 5.20 21.69 -0.10
N ALA A 544 4.19 21.91 -0.93
CA ALA A 544 3.20 20.88 -1.23
C ALA A 544 3.81 19.82 -2.15
N ILE A 545 3.75 18.55 -1.74
CA ILE A 545 4.16 17.41 -2.58
C ILE A 545 2.95 17.00 -3.43
N HIS A 546 2.99 17.28 -4.74
CA HIS A 546 1.96 16.81 -5.66
C HIS A 546 2.18 15.32 -6.01
N ALA A 547 1.08 14.60 -6.31
CA ALA A 547 1.06 13.16 -6.62
C ALA A 547 1.80 12.75 -7.93
N GLY A 548 2.71 13.57 -8.43
CA GLY A 548 3.61 13.30 -9.56
C GLY A 548 5.08 13.61 -9.28
N GLY A 549 5.45 13.95 -8.05
CA GLY A 549 6.85 14.22 -7.67
C GLY A 549 7.42 15.56 -8.17
N GLU A 550 6.63 16.41 -8.83
CA GLU A 550 7.08 17.72 -9.31
C GLU A 550 7.38 18.68 -8.14
N ALA A 551 8.55 19.31 -8.20
CA ALA A 551 9.14 20.14 -7.15
C ALA A 551 8.58 21.58 -7.05
N ASP A 552 7.63 21.95 -7.91
CA ASP A 552 7.18 23.34 -8.12
C ASP A 552 5.84 23.69 -7.46
N GLY A 553 5.36 22.85 -6.52
CA GLY A 553 4.16 23.14 -5.74
C GLY A 553 4.31 24.40 -4.87
N PRO A 554 3.26 25.24 -4.71
CA PRO A 554 3.35 26.42 -3.86
C PRO A 554 3.60 26.04 -2.39
N ASP A 555 4.34 26.88 -1.67
CA ASP A 555 4.45 26.78 -0.21
C ASP A 555 3.07 27.01 0.42
N MET A 556 2.57 26.02 1.15
CA MET A 556 1.28 26.07 1.83
C MET A 556 1.45 25.86 3.33
N ARG A 557 0.49 26.35 4.12
CA ARG A 557 0.43 25.97 5.53
C ARG A 557 0.09 24.49 5.64
N PRO A 558 0.81 23.71 6.45
CA PRO A 558 0.47 22.32 6.68
C PRO A 558 -0.93 22.23 7.27
N SER A 559 -1.65 21.15 6.94
CA SER A 559 -2.87 20.82 7.68
C SER A 559 -2.52 20.58 9.16
N ARG A 560 -3.50 20.66 10.06
CA ARG A 560 -3.31 20.25 11.45
C ARG A 560 -2.77 18.82 11.53
N ALA A 561 -3.20 17.98 10.60
CA ALA A 561 -2.82 16.59 10.54
C ALA A 561 -1.33 16.43 10.23
N SER A 562 -0.90 17.04 9.13
CA SER A 562 0.52 17.08 8.76
C SER A 562 1.37 17.73 9.86
N SER A 563 0.85 18.77 10.51
CA SER A 563 1.57 19.48 11.57
C SER A 563 1.85 18.60 12.79
N LEU A 564 0.88 17.78 13.20
CA LEU A 564 1.04 16.85 14.31
C LEU A 564 2.02 15.72 13.96
N GLN A 565 1.93 15.16 12.75
CA GLN A 565 2.87 14.13 12.33
C GLN A 565 4.31 14.66 12.32
N ILE A 566 4.54 15.84 11.74
CA ILE A 566 5.87 16.48 11.73
C ILE A 566 6.33 16.78 13.16
N ALA A 567 5.42 17.20 14.05
CA ALA A 567 5.76 17.44 15.46
C ALA A 567 6.23 16.17 16.16
N ARG A 568 5.53 15.03 15.97
CA ARG A 568 5.93 13.74 16.51
C ARG A 568 7.29 13.30 15.99
N ASP A 569 7.50 13.41 14.68
CA ASP A 569 8.76 12.99 14.06
C ASP A 569 9.95 13.82 14.57
N LEU A 570 9.82 15.16 14.64
CA LEU A 570 10.87 16.02 15.17
C LEU A 570 11.12 15.78 16.66
N VAL A 571 10.08 15.61 17.47
CA VAL A 571 10.21 15.25 18.89
C VAL A 571 10.89 13.89 19.06
N GLY A 572 10.50 12.90 18.25
CA GLY A 572 11.12 11.57 18.23
C GLY A 572 12.59 11.59 17.81
N LEU A 573 12.98 12.54 16.95
CA LEU A 573 14.36 12.83 16.61
C LEU A 573 15.12 13.63 17.69
N GLY A 574 14.45 14.03 18.77
CA GLY A 574 15.05 14.73 19.91
C GLY A 574 15.00 16.26 19.84
N PHE A 575 14.34 16.85 18.85
CA PHE A 575 14.22 18.31 18.74
C PHE A 575 13.30 18.90 19.81
N THR A 576 13.69 20.05 20.32
CA THR A 576 12.83 20.92 21.15
C THR A 576 12.29 22.09 20.33
N ALA A 577 11.14 22.64 20.72
CA ALA A 577 10.53 23.80 20.10
C ALA A 577 11.46 25.03 20.16
N ASP A 578 12.19 25.19 21.27
CA ASP A 578 13.17 26.27 21.43
C ASP A 578 14.36 26.09 20.46
N GLU A 579 14.83 24.86 20.28
CA GLU A 579 15.85 24.54 19.28
C GLU A 579 15.38 24.79 17.85
N VAL A 580 14.18 24.32 17.51
CA VAL A 580 13.58 24.55 16.19
C VAL A 580 13.42 26.05 15.92
N ALA A 581 12.89 26.82 16.88
CA ALA A 581 12.75 28.26 16.74
C ALA A 581 14.11 28.96 16.56
N ARG A 582 15.13 28.54 17.32
CA ARG A 582 16.51 29.05 17.21
C ARG A 582 17.13 28.76 15.85
N LEU A 583 17.04 27.53 15.36
CA LEU A 583 17.61 27.12 14.09
C LEU A 583 16.90 27.83 12.92
N LYS A 584 15.57 27.96 12.98
CA LYS A 584 14.78 28.77 12.02
C LYS A 584 15.24 30.23 11.98
N ALA A 585 15.47 30.86 13.14
CA ALA A 585 15.97 32.24 13.20
C ALA A 585 17.36 32.40 12.59
N ALA A 586 18.17 31.34 12.59
CA ALA A 586 19.48 31.29 11.96
C ALA A 586 19.45 30.84 10.47
N GLY A 587 18.26 30.67 9.88
CA GLY A 587 18.10 30.27 8.47
C GLY A 587 18.23 28.76 8.20
N ALA A 588 18.25 27.94 9.25
CA ALA A 588 18.36 26.48 9.17
C ALA A 588 17.05 25.86 9.69
N ASP A 589 16.05 25.64 8.83
CA ASP A 589 14.69 25.26 9.27
C ASP A 589 14.50 23.74 9.36
N PRO A 590 14.39 23.13 10.57
CA PRO A 590 14.22 21.68 10.71
C PRO A 590 12.88 21.16 10.19
N VAL A 591 11.83 22.01 10.18
CA VAL A 591 10.50 21.64 9.67
C VAL A 591 10.56 21.44 8.17
N ARG A 592 11.20 22.37 7.45
CA ARG A 592 11.40 22.26 6.00
C ARG A 592 12.36 21.12 5.66
N ALA A 593 13.45 21.02 6.40
CA ALA A 593 14.42 19.95 6.19
C ALA A 593 13.78 18.56 6.31
N TRP A 594 12.88 18.36 7.28
CA TRP A 594 12.13 17.11 7.42
C TRP A 594 11.20 16.84 6.23
N VAL A 595 10.48 17.85 5.74
CA VAL A 595 9.60 17.69 4.58
C VAL A 595 10.41 17.36 3.32
N ASP A 596 11.56 18.00 3.14
CA ASP A 596 12.47 17.79 2.01
C ASP A 596 13.00 16.35 1.95
N GLU A 597 13.00 15.59 3.06
CA GLU A 597 13.38 14.17 3.05
C GLU A 597 12.51 13.28 2.14
N ASN A 598 11.35 13.77 1.70
CA ASN A 598 10.49 13.14 0.72
C ASN A 598 10.89 13.48 -0.74
N GLY A 599 12.18 13.34 -1.06
CA GLY A 599 12.69 13.44 -2.44
C GLY A 599 13.36 14.76 -2.83
N PHE A 600 13.43 15.74 -1.94
CA PHE A 600 14.06 17.05 -2.17
C PHE A 600 15.27 17.33 -1.26
N ALA A 601 15.70 16.32 -0.50
CA ALA A 601 16.74 16.48 0.51
C ALA A 601 18.06 16.96 -0.10
N THR A 602 18.65 17.94 0.55
CA THR A 602 19.98 18.46 0.26
C THR A 602 20.94 18.06 1.38
N PRO A 603 22.26 18.12 1.18
CA PRO A 603 23.19 17.88 2.28
C PRO A 603 22.99 18.85 3.45
N ALA A 604 22.58 20.08 3.16
CA ALA A 604 22.24 21.06 4.18
C ALA A 604 20.98 20.64 4.97
N SER A 605 19.91 20.19 4.32
CA SER A 605 18.71 19.71 5.03
C SER A 605 19.03 18.50 5.90
N ARG A 606 19.81 17.54 5.40
CA ARG A 606 20.25 16.37 6.19
C ARG A 606 21.13 16.78 7.37
N ALA A 607 22.03 17.73 7.17
CA ALA A 607 22.86 18.26 8.24
C ALA A 607 22.01 18.94 9.32
N ILE A 608 20.92 19.63 8.96
CA ILE A 608 19.98 20.24 9.93
C ILE A 608 19.33 19.17 10.82
N LEU A 609 18.95 18.02 10.25
CA LEU A 609 18.28 16.93 10.98
C LEU A 609 19.23 16.00 11.76
N SER A 610 20.53 16.08 11.51
CA SER A 610 21.54 15.21 12.13
C SER A 610 22.15 15.87 13.36
N ASP A 611 22.65 15.09 14.32
CA ASP A 611 23.49 15.62 15.42
C ASP A 611 24.87 16.03 14.88
N ALA A 612 25.48 15.15 14.11
CA ALA A 612 26.80 15.34 13.53
C ALA A 612 26.85 14.89 12.06
N VAL A 613 27.72 15.52 11.28
CA VAL A 613 28.08 15.07 9.94
C VAL A 613 29.60 14.97 9.89
N VAL A 614 30.12 13.78 9.59
CA VAL A 614 31.56 13.50 9.65
C VAL A 614 32.01 12.73 8.43
N VAL A 615 33.25 12.97 8.02
CA VAL A 615 34.01 11.97 7.25
C VAL A 615 34.76 11.12 8.25
N ALA A 616 34.58 9.80 8.18
CA ALA A 616 35.18 8.88 9.13
C ALA A 616 35.78 7.66 8.43
N GLU A 617 36.78 7.06 9.06
CA GLU A 617 37.48 5.87 8.59
C GLU A 617 36.99 4.64 9.36
N VAL A 618 36.73 3.54 8.66
CA VAL A 618 36.36 2.27 9.31
C VAL A 618 37.54 1.71 10.09
N ILE A 619 37.35 1.44 11.39
CA ILE A 619 38.32 0.77 12.25
C ILE A 619 38.02 -0.73 12.31
N ALA A 620 36.75 -1.07 12.55
CA ALA A 620 36.33 -2.45 12.76
C ALA A 620 34.87 -2.63 12.35
N VAL A 621 34.54 -3.82 11.87
CA VAL A 621 33.19 -4.24 11.49
C VAL A 621 32.82 -5.46 12.31
N ASP A 622 31.66 -5.41 12.97
CA ASP A 622 31.09 -6.54 13.69
C ASP A 622 29.70 -6.86 13.14
N PRO A 623 29.58 -7.89 12.27
CA PRO A 623 28.32 -8.29 11.66
C PRO A 623 27.39 -9.04 12.63
N ARG A 624 27.88 -9.43 13.82
CA ARG A 624 27.17 -10.26 14.81
C ARG A 624 27.28 -9.62 16.19
N ASP A 625 26.70 -8.44 16.35
CA ASP A 625 26.70 -7.68 17.59
C ASP A 625 25.27 -7.39 18.08
N PRO A 626 24.44 -8.44 18.31
CA PRO A 626 23.10 -8.24 18.87
C PRO A 626 23.17 -7.73 20.30
N ASP A 627 22.38 -6.71 20.63
CA ASP A 627 22.32 -6.10 21.98
C ASP A 627 20.87 -5.80 22.39
N GLN A 628 20.66 -5.35 23.63
CA GLN A 628 19.36 -4.99 24.20
C GLN A 628 18.69 -3.78 23.52
N ASP A 629 19.39 -3.11 22.60
CA ASP A 629 18.83 -2.04 21.78
C ASP A 629 18.12 -2.54 20.51
N GLY A 630 18.16 -3.85 20.23
CA GLY A 630 17.47 -4.47 19.09
C GLY A 630 18.21 -4.33 17.74
N PHE A 631 19.37 -3.68 17.73
CA PHE A 631 20.28 -3.65 16.58
C PHE A 631 21.13 -4.93 16.53
N ARG A 632 21.62 -5.30 15.34
CA ARG A 632 22.23 -6.62 15.08
C ARG A 632 23.70 -6.55 14.65
N SER A 633 24.16 -5.40 14.18
CA SER A 633 25.55 -5.21 13.79
C SER A 633 26.07 -3.82 14.17
N THR A 634 27.40 -3.70 14.22
CA THR A 634 28.12 -2.47 14.56
C THR A 634 29.26 -2.24 13.59
N VAL A 635 29.41 -1.00 13.13
CA VAL A 635 30.66 -0.53 12.52
C VAL A 635 31.28 0.52 13.44
N ARG A 636 32.56 0.34 13.76
CA ARG A 636 33.35 1.30 14.55
C ARG A 636 34.17 2.16 13.61
N PHE A 637 34.07 3.47 13.79
CA PHE A 637 34.73 4.47 12.98
C PHE A 637 35.66 5.34 13.80
N ARG A 638 36.65 5.93 13.14
CA ARG A 638 37.48 7.03 13.64
C ARG A 638 37.16 8.27 12.84
N VAL A 639 36.84 9.38 13.50
CA VAL A 639 36.59 10.66 12.81
C VAL A 639 37.86 11.10 12.08
N VAL A 640 37.75 11.37 10.78
CA VAL A 640 38.82 11.98 9.98
C VAL A 640 38.65 13.50 10.00
N GLU A 641 37.46 13.98 9.68
CA GLU A 641 37.09 15.39 9.80
C GLU A 641 35.61 15.55 10.19
N PRO A 642 35.29 16.43 11.14
CA PRO A 642 33.92 16.87 11.37
C PRO A 642 33.52 17.96 10.36
N LEU A 643 32.38 17.78 9.72
CA LEU A 643 31.71 18.81 8.91
C LEU A 643 30.66 19.57 9.72
N LYS A 644 30.01 18.87 10.67
CA LYS A 644 29.04 19.40 11.63
C LYS A 644 29.09 18.62 12.95
N GLY A 645 28.80 19.30 14.05
CA GLY A 645 28.68 18.72 15.39
C GLY A 645 29.97 18.81 16.21
N GLU A 646 29.98 18.12 17.36
CA GLU A 646 31.03 18.24 18.38
C GLU A 646 32.04 17.08 18.38
N LEU A 647 31.88 16.08 17.50
CA LEU A 647 32.80 14.95 17.40
C LEU A 647 34.19 15.43 16.96
N ALA A 648 35.22 15.11 17.74
CA ALA A 648 36.57 15.58 17.50
C ALA A 648 37.29 14.71 16.45
N PRO A 649 38.24 15.28 15.67
CA PRO A 649 39.16 14.48 14.87
C PRO A 649 39.84 13.39 15.72
N ASP A 650 40.04 12.21 15.13
CA ASP A 650 40.58 11.00 15.75
C ASP A 650 39.72 10.37 16.87
N GLU A 651 38.54 10.91 17.17
CA GLU A 651 37.62 10.32 18.13
C GLU A 651 37.01 9.01 17.59
N PRO A 652 37.06 7.89 18.34
CA PRO A 652 36.40 6.67 17.95
C PRO A 652 34.92 6.69 18.35
N PHE A 653 34.04 6.22 17.47
CA PHE A 653 32.61 6.06 17.76
C PHE A 653 32.03 4.82 17.09
N ALA A 654 30.85 4.41 17.54
CA ALA A 654 30.14 3.25 17.00
C ALA A 654 28.85 3.68 16.32
N VAL A 655 28.59 3.11 15.15
CA VAL A 655 27.32 3.21 14.43
C VAL A 655 26.66 1.84 14.45
N ARG A 656 25.39 1.81 14.86
CA ARG A 656 24.57 0.59 14.94
C ARG A 656 23.72 0.46 13.67
N PHE A 657 23.60 -0.76 13.14
CA PHE A 657 22.72 -1.08 12.01
C PHE A 657 21.71 -2.19 12.39
N VAL A 658 20.47 -2.04 11.92
CA VAL A 658 19.39 -2.99 12.25
C VAL A 658 19.57 -4.31 11.49
N SER A 659 20.26 -4.25 10.37
CA SER A 659 20.68 -5.39 9.56
C SER A 659 21.81 -6.15 10.25
N GLY A 660 21.79 -7.47 10.15
CA GLY A 660 22.76 -8.33 10.80
C GLY A 660 22.14 -9.65 11.25
N PHE A 661 22.93 -10.44 11.98
CA PHE A 661 22.44 -11.70 12.52
C PHE A 661 21.70 -11.50 13.85
N ASP A 662 20.58 -12.17 14.02
CA ASP A 662 19.94 -12.31 15.33
C ASP A 662 20.67 -13.34 16.21
N PRO A 663 20.29 -13.49 17.49
CA PRO A 663 20.90 -14.48 18.39
C PRO A 663 20.76 -15.94 17.93
N ASP A 664 19.76 -16.25 17.10
CA ASP A 664 19.50 -17.59 16.56
C ASP A 664 20.32 -17.87 15.28
N GLY A 665 21.02 -16.86 14.77
CA GLY A 665 21.91 -16.95 13.61
C GLY A 665 21.21 -16.71 12.27
N ALA A 666 19.96 -16.24 12.26
CA ALA A 666 19.29 -15.80 11.04
C ALA A 666 19.69 -14.36 10.69
N PHE A 667 19.91 -14.09 9.40
CA PHE A 667 20.23 -12.75 8.92
C PHE A 667 18.96 -11.96 8.62
N HIS A 668 18.90 -10.73 9.13
CA HIS A 668 17.82 -9.79 8.89
C HIS A 668 18.37 -8.58 8.13
N HIS A 669 17.61 -8.06 7.16
CA HIS A 669 18.00 -6.90 6.36
C HIS A 669 16.94 -5.80 6.48
N GLY A 670 17.34 -4.63 6.97
CA GLY A 670 16.48 -3.45 7.04
C GLY A 670 16.39 -2.76 5.68
N ALA A 671 15.23 -2.20 5.34
CA ALA A 671 15.12 -1.37 4.14
C ALA A 671 15.94 -0.08 4.27
N GLY A 672 16.81 0.18 3.30
CA GLY A 672 17.71 1.34 3.31
C GLY A 672 18.85 1.25 4.32
N ASP A 673 18.99 0.13 5.02
CA ASP A 673 20.04 -0.14 6.00
C ASP A 673 21.10 -1.05 5.35
N PRO A 674 22.41 -0.75 5.45
CA PRO A 674 23.42 -1.52 4.75
C PRO A 674 23.57 -2.95 5.31
N ALA A 675 23.70 -3.93 4.42
CA ALA A 675 24.14 -5.28 4.79
C ALA A 675 25.63 -5.24 5.21
N VAL A 676 25.87 -5.13 6.51
CA VAL A 676 27.22 -5.09 7.12
C VAL A 676 27.85 -6.49 7.07
N LEU A 677 28.20 -6.96 5.87
CA LEU A 677 28.89 -8.23 5.64
C LEU A 677 30.09 -8.01 4.69
N PRO A 678 31.15 -8.84 4.80
CA PRO A 678 32.30 -8.76 3.91
C PRO A 678 31.90 -8.80 2.43
N GLY A 679 32.53 -7.93 1.63
CA GLY A 679 32.35 -7.87 0.18
C GLY A 679 31.07 -7.21 -0.34
N LEU A 680 30.09 -6.88 0.52
CA LEU A 680 28.77 -6.38 0.06
C LEU A 680 28.63 -4.86 0.05
N GLN A 681 29.11 -4.17 1.08
CA GLN A 681 29.02 -2.72 1.24
C GLN A 681 30.40 -2.04 1.32
N GLY A 682 31.50 -2.81 1.34
CA GLY A 682 32.85 -2.26 1.29
C GLY A 682 33.27 -1.44 2.52
N PHE A 683 32.70 -1.72 3.71
CA PHE A 683 33.20 -1.23 5.00
C PHE A 683 34.54 -1.89 5.37
N ASP A 684 35.49 -1.89 4.44
CA ASP A 684 36.82 -2.45 4.68
C ASP A 684 37.57 -1.54 5.65
N PRO A 685 38.30 -2.08 6.64
CA PRO A 685 39.13 -1.26 7.53
C PRO A 685 40.05 -0.32 6.73
N GLY A 686 40.04 0.96 7.08
CA GLY A 686 40.76 2.02 6.34
C GLY A 686 39.96 2.70 5.22
N SER A 687 38.78 2.19 4.85
CA SER A 687 37.88 2.89 3.92
C SER A 687 37.25 4.12 4.60
N ARG A 688 37.03 5.19 3.82
CA ARG A 688 36.47 6.46 4.31
C ARG A 688 35.02 6.63 3.87
N TRP A 689 34.21 7.22 4.75
CA TRP A 689 32.76 7.32 4.61
C TRP A 689 32.25 8.66 5.13
N LEU A 690 31.29 9.24 4.43
CA LEU A 690 30.47 10.35 4.90
C LEU A 690 29.28 9.78 5.68
N LEU A 691 29.11 10.24 6.92
CA LEU A 691 28.10 9.77 7.84
C LEU A 691 27.26 10.94 8.36
N THR A 692 25.94 10.80 8.27
CA THR A 692 24.95 11.68 8.90
C THR A 692 24.42 10.98 10.17
N LEU A 693 24.91 11.41 11.32
CA LEU A 693 24.75 10.71 12.59
C LEU A 693 23.64 11.32 13.43
N THR A 694 22.78 10.48 14.00
CA THR A 694 21.68 10.91 14.86
C THR A 694 21.43 9.93 16.01
N GLN A 695 21.43 10.45 17.23
CA GLN A 695 21.08 9.73 18.45
C GLN A 695 19.56 9.61 18.59
N GLY A 696 18.80 10.62 18.17
CA GLY A 696 17.33 10.59 18.21
C GLY A 696 16.75 9.49 17.31
N PHE A 697 17.26 9.38 16.07
CA PHE A 697 16.87 8.30 15.17
C PHE A 697 17.30 6.93 15.71
N TYR A 698 18.52 6.80 16.24
CA TYR A 698 18.93 5.58 16.94
C TYR A 698 17.96 5.22 18.07
N ALA A 699 17.56 6.21 18.88
CA ALA A 699 16.68 5.97 20.01
C ALA A 699 15.29 5.51 19.57
N ARG A 700 14.74 6.14 18.54
CA ARG A 700 13.47 5.75 17.91
C ARG A 700 13.55 4.32 17.36
N GLN A 701 14.59 4.01 16.58
CA GLN A 701 14.79 2.69 15.99
C GLN A 701 14.94 1.59 17.05
N ALA A 702 15.65 1.89 18.15
CA ALA A 702 15.81 0.95 19.25
C ALA A 702 14.46 0.60 19.89
N ARG A 703 13.60 1.60 20.14
CA ARG A 703 12.25 1.38 20.68
C ARG A 703 11.38 0.59 19.73
N PHE A 704 11.44 0.87 18.43
CA PHE A 704 10.72 0.09 17.43
C PHE A 704 11.16 -1.37 17.38
N ALA A 705 12.43 -1.64 17.63
CA ALA A 705 12.95 -3.00 17.77
C ALA A 705 12.62 -3.63 19.14
N GLY A 706 11.84 -2.97 20.00
CA GLY A 706 11.50 -3.41 21.35
C GLY A 706 12.64 -3.30 22.37
N GLY A 707 13.72 -2.60 22.00
CA GLY A 707 14.93 -2.41 22.79
C GLY A 707 14.96 -1.10 23.56
N SER A 708 16.03 -0.92 24.36
CA SER A 708 16.28 0.29 25.13
C SER A 708 17.45 1.09 24.57
N PRO A 709 17.27 2.38 24.26
CA PRO A 709 18.33 3.19 23.70
C PRO A 709 19.40 3.56 24.73
N ARG A 710 20.64 3.70 24.25
CA ARG A 710 21.81 4.10 25.05
C ARG A 710 22.30 5.49 24.70
N PRO A 711 22.88 6.24 25.67
CA PRO A 711 23.47 7.54 25.38
C PRO A 711 24.73 7.38 24.51
N SER A 712 25.04 8.39 23.70
CA SER A 712 26.28 8.47 22.88
C SER A 712 26.46 7.34 21.85
N VAL A 713 25.35 6.73 21.43
CA VAL A 713 25.31 5.77 20.32
C VAL A 713 24.55 6.39 19.16
N TYR A 714 25.04 6.16 17.95
CA TYR A 714 24.48 6.75 16.74
C TYR A 714 23.93 5.66 15.81
N ALA A 715 22.90 6.05 15.07
CA ALA A 715 22.49 5.40 13.84
C ALA A 715 22.60 6.43 12.72
N THR A 716 22.61 5.95 11.48
CA THR A 716 22.65 6.81 10.31
C THR A 716 21.24 7.02 9.80
N PHE A 717 20.82 8.28 9.71
CA PHE A 717 19.49 8.63 9.20
C PHE A 717 19.27 8.18 7.74
N ARG A 718 20.36 8.08 6.97
CA ARG A 718 20.40 7.59 5.58
C ARG A 718 21.62 6.69 5.37
N GLU A 719 21.65 5.99 4.23
CA GLU A 719 22.76 5.13 3.82
C GLU A 719 24.10 5.90 3.84
N PRO A 720 25.14 5.40 4.54
CA PRO A 720 26.50 5.93 4.48
C PRO A 720 27.01 6.06 3.04
N ALA A 721 27.71 7.16 2.73
CA ALA A 721 28.27 7.38 1.39
C ALA A 721 29.79 7.19 1.39
N LYS A 722 30.32 6.40 0.47
CA LYS A 722 31.77 6.12 0.39
C LYS A 722 32.54 7.34 -0.10
N VAL A 723 33.75 7.53 0.41
CA VAL A 723 34.63 8.66 0.05
C VAL A 723 35.90 8.16 -0.63
N VAL A 724 36.07 8.50 -1.90
CA VAL A 724 37.24 8.13 -2.72
C VAL A 724 37.97 9.39 -3.18
N GLY A 725 39.25 9.52 -2.78
CA GLY A 725 39.97 10.78 -2.96
C GLY A 725 39.28 11.92 -2.21
N ASP A 726 38.87 12.95 -2.94
CA ASP A 726 38.08 14.09 -2.41
C ASP A 726 36.62 14.06 -2.84
N ASN A 727 36.14 12.93 -3.39
CA ASN A 727 34.77 12.78 -3.88
C ASN A 727 33.95 11.84 -2.99
N VAL A 728 32.67 12.16 -2.85
CA VAL A 728 31.65 11.33 -2.22
C VAL A 728 30.89 10.61 -3.31
N GLU A 729 30.85 9.28 -3.22
CA GLU A 729 30.13 8.42 -4.15
C GLU A 729 28.61 8.51 -3.91
N PRO A 730 27.80 8.30 -4.95
CA PRO A 730 26.37 8.44 -4.82
C PRO A 730 25.68 7.26 -4.10
N THR A 731 24.61 7.53 -3.35
CA THR A 731 23.80 6.51 -2.63
C THR A 731 22.34 6.46 -3.12
N TYR A 732 21.58 5.41 -2.76
CA TYR A 732 20.24 5.16 -3.34
C TYR A 732 19.21 6.22 -2.92
N PHE A 733 19.26 6.65 -1.66
CA PHE A 733 18.33 7.63 -1.07
C PHE A 733 18.98 8.99 -0.75
N GLY A 734 20.26 9.18 -1.06
CA GLY A 734 21.08 10.15 -0.35
C GLY A 734 21.85 11.09 -1.27
N GLU A 735 23.10 10.78 -1.52
CA GLU A 735 24.07 11.76 -2.01
C GLU A 735 24.21 11.66 -3.54
N PRO A 736 24.14 12.76 -4.31
CA PRO A 736 24.69 12.77 -5.66
C PRO A 736 26.22 12.86 -5.57
N GLU A 737 26.91 12.42 -6.63
CA GLU A 737 28.36 12.55 -6.70
C GLU A 737 28.78 14.01 -6.54
N ARG A 738 29.71 14.28 -5.61
CA ARG A 738 30.17 15.64 -5.29
C ARG A 738 31.51 15.62 -4.57
N SER A 739 32.21 16.76 -4.61
CA SER A 739 33.44 16.93 -3.84
C SER A 739 33.16 17.23 -2.37
N LEU A 740 34.08 16.81 -1.49
CA LEU A 740 34.07 17.19 -0.07
C LEU A 740 34.11 18.71 0.12
N ASP A 741 34.80 19.44 -0.78
CA ASP A 741 34.82 20.91 -0.75
C ASP A 741 33.44 21.53 -1.00
N ALA A 742 32.62 20.95 -1.88
CA ALA A 742 31.25 21.39 -2.08
C ALA A 742 30.41 21.15 -0.81
N LEU A 743 30.52 19.95 -0.22
CA LEU A 743 29.85 19.60 1.02
C LEU A 743 30.22 20.53 2.18
N ARG A 744 31.52 20.81 2.36
CA ARG A 744 32.01 21.76 3.37
C ARG A 744 31.34 23.13 3.23
N ARG A 745 31.24 23.66 2.00
CA ARG A 745 30.58 24.95 1.74
C ARG A 745 29.08 24.93 2.01
N GLU A 746 28.40 23.84 1.69
CA GLU A 746 26.96 23.69 1.91
C GLU A 746 26.60 23.49 3.39
N ILE A 747 27.43 22.77 4.15
CA ILE A 747 27.18 22.43 5.55
C ILE A 747 27.66 23.53 6.52
N ALA A 748 28.70 24.31 6.16
CA ALA A 748 29.26 25.34 7.03
C ALA A 748 28.23 26.36 7.58
N PRO A 749 27.24 26.84 6.80
CA PRO A 749 26.19 27.71 7.34
C PRO A 749 25.33 27.03 8.43
N VAL A 750 25.05 25.73 8.29
CA VAL A 750 24.28 24.96 9.27
C VAL A 750 25.11 24.80 10.56
N GLN A 751 26.40 24.48 10.44
CA GLN A 751 27.31 24.43 11.58
C GLN A 751 27.39 25.79 12.30
N ALA A 752 27.49 26.89 11.55
CA ALA A 752 27.49 28.24 12.10
C ALA A 752 26.16 28.58 12.81
N ALA A 753 25.02 28.10 12.31
CA ALA A 753 23.72 28.28 12.96
C ALA A 753 23.63 27.54 14.31
N VAL A 754 24.25 26.36 14.41
CA VAL A 754 24.31 25.57 15.66
C VAL A 754 25.22 26.23 16.71
N HIS A 755 26.37 26.78 16.31
CA HIS A 755 27.34 27.37 17.25
C HIS A 755 27.20 28.88 17.47
N GLY A 756 26.65 29.63 16.51
CA GLY A 756 26.73 31.08 16.41
C GLY A 756 25.98 31.88 17.48
N HIS A 757 25.10 31.24 18.26
CA HIS A 757 24.35 31.87 19.35
C HIS A 757 24.49 31.14 20.70
N GLY A 758 25.44 30.22 20.81
CA GLY A 758 25.82 29.54 22.05
C GLY A 758 26.93 30.27 22.81
N GLY A 759 26.63 31.46 23.33
CA GLY A 759 27.39 31.98 24.47
C GLY A 759 27.03 31.14 25.70
N ARG A 760 27.87 30.17 26.04
CA ARG A 760 27.98 29.64 27.40
C ARG A 760 28.82 30.58 28.25
#